data_AF-A0AA39JPP3-F1
#
_entry.id   AF-A0AA39JPP3-F1
#
_cell.length_a   1.000
_cell.length_b   1.000
_cell.length_c   1.000
_cell.angle_alpha   90.00
_cell.angle_beta   90.00
_cell.angle_gamma   90.00
#
_symmetry.space_group_name_H-M   'P 1'
#
loop_
_entity.id
_entity.type
_entity.pdbx_description
1 polymer ?
#
loop_
_entity_poly.entity_id
_entity_poly.type
_entity_poly.pdbx_seq_one_letter_code
_entity_poly.pdbx_strand_id
1 'polypeptide(L)'
;MGTEYSRDILDESDEILHCRYQLIYTMGQQRSLEGYPDRWTTIQQIFSLVASCVEIIQQIFPLGVEVRSRSGCFPFFRILRREAGDALIEAVCQKILRGQLENYPFFSRLPSGVVQDFITNVHVAADRARAIESQCSESNTWSLLLILRGLFAHGILNYVLSSRRWRVDYGLDLSRSLLAVPYRAKDVPSLLAESGHPDVAISLTCLSYYYTPVQTRRPFLRIRILDQKSMTLYQHRYAHLSGVNTKDKEQWSNHLVPLFQRNRAVNDFYLSQVVFPKQAKEFPCKLSTSGWDLAERRAKVTTGFSGTNDNRYLLPTSIQQCDLRSQQGTNAKVLAYLLRSENNHYKCVRNPHNGNSLTAQEFLDLLVQERPKIQVLLDTSWEPAEPLLLSPLKYQLDRCLVYLDQAHTRGTDLKLPLSFRAAITLGSKVTKDRLVQDAMRMRQLGQGQSVMFFAPLDIDQKIRAIAGKSESNVLETIDVLRWVMTETWDDITHHVPHWALQGLDYFGRRDALNIFTASGSTEYQYLIPWVQPEGRSLKELYAVPEGPTTALNAMDIPELRNRCQQLGVNFVSNNNVDEEQEREVNQEIEREQEIERPAKRKPAIHVLHNDVRHFIETGVIFRQSSAFASLFQSLNDRHSFGTRVWSPRLLCTYDFTKTVLEETMAVQGIQAPINSSFHSLRSVNWILSSTVGNDSRLVVLSPFEVNELLPSIRHSRFVRLHVYAPRVTSTTKPFDDLQFHYFPRTVAAGRPFTVDHTLATQLNIFSGQLYLTDYHAYRALCLFLGLHLPGETDGLPYQSDGFILQRHRSRDGRVDPSPFTSSPVVFFKDLVALRRKGNTYLSTHVGKLLHGHSLTPESFS
;
A
#
# COMPACT_ATOMS: atom_id res chain seq x y z
N MET A 1 38.45 -18.18 -2.33
CA MET A 1 37.85 -19.53 -2.45
C MET A 1 36.31 -19.55 -2.53
N GLY A 2 35.57 -18.50 -2.14
CA GLY A 2 34.09 -18.52 -2.19
C GLY A 2 33.44 -18.22 -3.55
N THR A 3 34.21 -17.83 -4.58
CA THR A 3 33.67 -17.34 -5.86
C THR A 3 33.65 -18.38 -6.97
N GLU A 4 34.42 -19.48 -6.92
CA GLU A 4 34.44 -20.49 -8.01
C GLU A 4 33.16 -21.33 -8.12
N TYR A 5 32.34 -21.41 -7.05
CA TYR A 5 31.11 -22.22 -6.99
C TYR A 5 29.82 -21.39 -6.92
N SER A 6 29.89 -20.08 -7.20
CA SER A 6 28.70 -19.21 -7.14
C SER A 6 27.92 -19.22 -8.46
N ARG A 7 26.59 -19.18 -8.36
CA ARG A 7 25.64 -19.15 -9.48
C ARG A 7 24.60 -18.06 -9.22
N ASP A 8 24.34 -17.23 -10.23
CA ASP A 8 23.29 -16.21 -10.16
C ASP A 8 21.93 -16.90 -10.39
N ILE A 9 20.94 -16.58 -9.54
CA ILE A 9 19.59 -17.15 -9.61
C ILE A 9 18.57 -16.02 -9.78
N LEU A 10 17.72 -16.13 -10.80
CA LEU A 10 16.60 -15.22 -11.05
C LEU A 10 15.29 -15.97 -10.75
N ASP A 11 14.67 -15.68 -9.62
CA ASP A 11 13.31 -16.15 -9.34
C ASP A 11 12.29 -15.25 -10.04
N GLU A 12 11.32 -15.82 -10.74
CA GLU A 12 10.33 -15.10 -11.55
C GLU A 12 10.98 -14.32 -12.71
N SER A 13 11.85 -15.02 -13.44
CA SER A 13 12.72 -14.45 -14.47
C SER A 13 11.96 -13.78 -15.63
N ASP A 14 10.73 -14.20 -15.92
CA ASP A 14 9.84 -13.58 -16.91
C ASP A 14 9.42 -12.16 -16.54
N GLU A 15 9.20 -11.89 -15.24
CA GLU A 15 8.82 -10.57 -14.73
C GLU A 15 10.06 -9.69 -14.52
N ILE A 16 11.17 -10.24 -14.01
CA ILE A 16 12.43 -9.51 -13.81
C ILE A 16 13.02 -9.02 -15.14
N LEU A 17 12.94 -9.84 -16.18
CA LEU A 17 13.53 -9.55 -17.49
C LEU A 17 12.54 -8.92 -18.47
N HIS A 18 11.36 -8.53 -18.00
CA HIS A 18 10.33 -7.93 -18.84
C HIS A 18 10.82 -6.62 -19.45
N CYS A 19 10.67 -6.46 -20.76
CA CYS A 19 11.16 -5.28 -21.51
C CYS A 19 10.41 -3.97 -21.20
N ARG A 20 9.43 -3.98 -20.28
CA ARG A 20 8.75 -2.77 -19.83
C ARG A 20 9.58 -1.99 -18.82
N TYR A 21 10.55 -2.65 -18.19
CA TYR A 21 11.41 -2.08 -17.17
C TYR A 21 12.77 -1.72 -17.73
N GLN A 22 13.23 -0.53 -17.36
CA GLN A 22 14.57 -0.06 -17.63
C GLN A 22 15.07 0.74 -16.43
N LEU A 23 16.33 0.56 -16.06
CA LEU A 23 17.00 1.37 -15.06
C LEU A 23 17.84 2.41 -15.78
N ILE A 24 17.66 3.68 -15.43
CA ILE A 24 18.39 4.79 -16.04
C ILE A 24 19.16 5.61 -14.99
N TYR A 25 20.37 6.02 -15.35
CA TYR A 25 21.17 6.97 -14.59
C TYR A 25 21.28 8.26 -15.38
N THR A 26 20.66 9.31 -14.88
CA THR A 26 20.64 10.61 -15.58
C THR A 26 21.98 11.34 -15.44
N MET A 27 22.42 11.99 -16.51
CA MET A 27 23.68 12.73 -16.58
C MET A 27 23.47 14.14 -17.11
N GLY A 28 24.23 15.09 -16.54
CA GLY A 28 24.18 16.50 -16.89
C GLY A 28 23.28 17.33 -15.96
N GLN A 29 23.16 18.63 -16.25
CA GLN A 29 22.33 19.52 -15.45
C GLN A 29 20.84 19.29 -15.71
N GLN A 30 20.07 19.21 -14.63
CA GLN A 30 18.63 19.13 -14.69
C GLN A 30 18.04 20.38 -15.34
N ARG A 31 17.16 20.21 -16.33
CA ARG A 31 16.50 21.31 -17.05
C ARG A 31 14.98 21.13 -17.07
N SER A 32 14.26 22.21 -17.35
CA SER A 32 12.82 22.15 -17.58
C SER A 32 12.53 21.47 -18.92
N LEU A 33 11.37 20.81 -19.03
CA LEU A 33 10.89 20.27 -20.30
C LEU A 33 10.77 21.37 -21.36
N GLU A 34 11.10 21.04 -22.61
CA GLU A 34 10.84 21.92 -23.75
C GLU A 34 9.35 22.27 -23.83
N GLY A 35 9.04 23.54 -24.12
CA GLY A 35 7.68 24.05 -24.20
C GLY A 35 7.05 24.46 -22.87
N TYR A 36 7.82 24.53 -21.78
CA TYR A 36 7.34 25.12 -20.51
C TYR A 36 7.01 26.62 -20.65
N PRO A 37 5.88 27.12 -20.09
CA PRO A 37 4.76 26.43 -19.42
C PRO A 37 3.66 25.90 -20.33
N ASP A 38 3.70 26.27 -21.61
CA ASP A 38 2.64 25.97 -22.59
C ASP A 38 2.33 24.47 -22.71
N ARG A 39 3.31 23.59 -22.49
CA ARG A 39 3.16 22.13 -22.57
C ARG A 39 2.09 21.58 -21.63
N TRP A 40 2.16 21.90 -20.34
CA TRP A 40 1.17 21.40 -19.38
C TRP A 40 -0.09 22.24 -19.30
N THR A 41 -0.01 23.55 -19.58
CA THR A 41 -1.23 24.38 -19.64
C THR A 41 -2.10 23.97 -20.82
N THR A 42 -1.52 23.59 -21.97
CA THR A 42 -2.25 22.99 -23.09
C THR A 42 -2.95 21.72 -22.66
N ILE A 43 -2.25 20.78 -22.03
CA ILE A 43 -2.85 19.52 -21.55
C ILE A 43 -4.03 19.78 -20.59
N GLN A 44 -3.89 20.74 -19.66
CA GLN A 44 -4.98 21.14 -18.76
C GLN A 44 -6.20 21.73 -19.51
N GLN A 45 -5.96 22.55 -20.54
CA GLN A 45 -7.03 23.09 -21.37
C GLN A 45 -7.70 22.00 -22.22
N ILE A 46 -6.93 21.04 -22.74
CA ILE A 46 -7.48 19.86 -23.43
C ILE A 46 -8.40 19.06 -22.50
N PHE A 47 -7.99 18.79 -21.26
CA PHE A 47 -8.87 18.15 -20.29
C PHE A 47 -10.11 19.01 -19.99
N SER A 48 -9.98 20.34 -20.02
CA SER A 48 -11.12 21.24 -19.87
C SER A 48 -12.13 21.10 -21.01
N LEU A 49 -11.65 20.94 -22.25
CA LEU A 49 -12.48 20.66 -23.41
C LEU A 49 -13.09 19.26 -23.34
N VAL A 50 -12.32 18.24 -22.94
CA VAL A 50 -12.83 16.87 -22.71
C VAL A 50 -14.00 16.91 -21.74
N ALA A 51 -13.84 17.56 -20.57
CA ALA A 51 -14.90 17.69 -19.57
C ALA A 51 -16.18 18.33 -20.13
N SER A 52 -16.07 19.25 -21.09
CA SER A 52 -17.20 19.90 -21.75
C SER A 52 -17.88 19.05 -22.83
N CYS A 53 -17.24 17.97 -23.29
CA CYS A 53 -17.77 17.06 -24.31
C CYS A 53 -18.31 15.75 -23.70
N VAL A 54 -17.88 15.39 -22.49
CA VAL A 54 -18.18 14.10 -21.85
C VAL A 54 -19.67 13.75 -21.82
N GLU A 55 -20.55 14.67 -21.44
CA GLU A 55 -21.99 14.40 -21.35
C GLU A 55 -22.62 14.11 -22.71
N ILE A 56 -22.18 14.83 -23.75
CA ILE A 56 -22.63 14.63 -25.13
C ILE A 56 -22.15 13.26 -25.63
N ILE A 57 -20.87 12.93 -25.39
CA ILE A 57 -20.31 11.64 -25.78
C ILE A 57 -21.01 10.49 -25.05
N GLN A 58 -21.37 10.64 -23.78
CA GLN A 58 -22.14 9.65 -23.04
C GLN A 58 -23.55 9.44 -23.60
N GLN A 59 -24.21 10.50 -24.08
CA GLN A 59 -25.53 10.38 -24.72
C GLN A 59 -25.46 9.63 -26.05
N ILE A 60 -24.40 9.86 -26.84
CA ILE A 60 -24.21 9.20 -28.14
C ILE A 60 -23.72 7.75 -27.95
N PHE A 61 -22.84 7.51 -26.98
CA PHE A 61 -22.20 6.22 -26.70
C PHE A 61 -22.38 5.79 -25.24
N PRO A 62 -23.61 5.44 -24.80
CA PRO A 62 -23.90 5.14 -23.40
C PRO A 62 -23.13 3.93 -22.84
N LEU A 63 -22.77 2.98 -23.71
CA LEU A 63 -21.94 1.82 -23.37
C LEU A 63 -20.47 1.96 -23.79
N GLY A 64 -20.12 3.09 -24.43
CA GLY A 64 -18.78 3.35 -24.96
C GLY A 64 -17.90 4.17 -24.02
N VAL A 65 -18.47 4.79 -22.99
CA VAL A 65 -17.75 5.58 -21.99
C VAL A 65 -18.30 5.33 -20.58
N GLU A 66 -17.42 5.41 -19.59
CA GLU A 66 -17.80 5.44 -18.17
C GLU A 66 -17.67 6.87 -17.66
N VAL A 67 -18.77 7.43 -17.17
CA VAL A 67 -18.81 8.81 -16.67
C VAL A 67 -19.36 8.86 -15.26
N ARG A 68 -18.68 9.56 -14.36
CA ARG A 68 -19.21 9.91 -13.04
C ARG A 68 -19.02 11.39 -12.80
N SER A 69 -20.11 12.13 -12.98
CA SER A 69 -20.15 13.57 -12.78
C SER A 69 -20.59 13.92 -11.36
N ARG A 70 -19.92 14.90 -10.75
CA ARG A 70 -20.35 15.55 -9.51
C ARG A 70 -20.26 17.06 -9.72
N SER A 71 -21.31 17.78 -9.32
CA SER A 71 -21.36 19.24 -9.46
C SER A 71 -20.11 19.90 -8.84
N GLY A 72 -19.49 20.80 -9.60
CA GLY A 72 -18.29 21.56 -9.20
C GLY A 72 -16.96 20.79 -9.25
N CYS A 73 -16.93 19.55 -9.72
CA CYS A 73 -15.73 18.71 -9.84
C CYS A 73 -15.44 18.35 -11.30
N PHE A 74 -14.19 18.01 -11.62
CA PHE A 74 -13.87 17.37 -12.89
C PHE A 74 -14.55 15.99 -12.95
N PRO A 75 -15.26 15.64 -14.04
CA PRO A 75 -15.95 14.35 -14.15
C PRO A 75 -14.92 13.22 -14.22
N PHE A 76 -15.17 12.13 -13.49
CA PHE A 76 -14.46 10.88 -13.80
C PHE A 76 -14.91 10.41 -15.16
N PHE A 77 -13.96 10.08 -16.04
CA PHE A 77 -14.23 9.73 -17.43
C PHE A 77 -13.26 8.65 -17.90
N ARG A 78 -13.79 7.60 -18.54
CA ARG A 78 -13.00 6.54 -19.17
C ARG A 78 -13.61 6.14 -20.50
N ILE A 79 -12.78 5.91 -21.50
CA ILE A 79 -13.19 5.40 -22.81
C ILE A 79 -13.17 3.87 -22.75
N LEU A 80 -14.28 3.25 -23.13
CA LEU A 80 -14.45 1.79 -23.14
C LEU A 80 -14.39 1.22 -24.56
N ARG A 81 -14.78 2.02 -25.56
CA ARG A 81 -14.84 1.63 -26.98
C ARG A 81 -14.08 2.61 -27.85
N ARG A 82 -13.46 2.08 -28.92
CA ARG A 82 -12.65 2.86 -29.85
C ARG A 82 -13.46 3.97 -30.52
N GLU A 83 -14.67 3.66 -30.96
CA GLU A 83 -15.54 4.60 -31.67
C GLU A 83 -15.91 5.82 -30.81
N ALA A 84 -16.09 5.61 -29.50
CA ALA A 84 -16.36 6.69 -28.56
C ALA A 84 -15.12 7.57 -28.31
N GLY A 85 -13.93 6.96 -28.31
CA GLY A 85 -12.66 7.68 -28.22
C GLY A 85 -12.40 8.55 -29.47
N ASP A 86 -12.60 7.98 -30.66
CA ASP A 86 -12.45 8.68 -31.93
C ASP A 86 -13.42 9.88 -32.01
N ALA A 87 -14.69 9.68 -31.64
CA ALA A 87 -15.69 10.76 -31.60
C ALA A 87 -15.36 11.86 -30.57
N LEU A 88 -14.78 11.50 -29.41
CA LEU A 88 -14.32 12.48 -28.42
C LEU A 88 -13.17 13.33 -28.97
N ILE A 89 -12.18 12.70 -29.60
CA ILE A 89 -11.02 13.39 -30.19
C ILE A 89 -11.51 14.35 -31.27
N GLU A 90 -12.42 13.92 -32.15
CA GLU A 90 -13.01 14.77 -33.17
C GLU A 90 -13.76 15.97 -32.55
N ALA A 91 -14.60 15.74 -31.54
CA ALA A 91 -15.35 16.80 -30.87
C ALA A 91 -14.44 17.84 -30.19
N VAL A 92 -13.37 17.38 -29.53
CA VAL A 92 -12.38 18.27 -28.90
C VAL A 92 -11.60 19.04 -29.97
N CYS A 93 -11.16 18.37 -31.04
CA CYS A 93 -10.48 19.00 -32.17
C CYS A 93 -11.33 20.12 -32.79
N GLN A 94 -12.63 19.88 -33.02
CA GLN A 94 -13.54 20.89 -33.56
C GLN A 94 -13.68 22.12 -32.65
N LYS A 95 -13.66 21.94 -31.32
CA LYS A 95 -13.66 23.06 -30.37
C LYS A 95 -12.37 23.87 -30.42
N ILE A 96 -11.22 23.21 -30.56
CA ILE A 96 -9.92 23.88 -30.72
C ILE A 96 -9.91 24.71 -32.01
N LEU A 97 -10.36 24.15 -33.13
CA LEU A 97 -10.43 24.86 -34.42
C LEU A 97 -11.38 26.06 -34.39
N ARG A 98 -12.35 26.10 -33.46
CA ARG A 98 -13.23 27.25 -33.20
C ARG A 98 -12.64 28.29 -32.24
N GLY A 99 -11.38 28.13 -31.82
CA GLY A 99 -10.67 29.08 -30.95
C GLY A 99 -10.98 28.92 -29.46
N GLN A 100 -11.42 27.75 -29.00
CA GLN A 100 -11.72 27.49 -27.58
C GLN A 100 -10.48 27.07 -26.75
N LEU A 101 -9.28 27.22 -27.30
CA LEU A 101 -8.01 26.94 -26.63
C LEU A 101 -7.37 28.29 -26.25
N GLU A 102 -7.36 28.64 -24.96
CA GLU A 102 -7.03 29.98 -24.44
C GLU A 102 -5.58 30.38 -24.68
N ASN A 103 -4.64 29.44 -24.58
CA ASN A 103 -3.23 29.70 -24.91
C ASN A 103 -2.98 29.72 -26.43
N TYR A 104 -4.05 29.66 -27.22
CA TYR A 104 -3.99 29.51 -28.66
C TYR A 104 -5.04 30.33 -29.43
N PRO A 105 -4.88 31.66 -29.50
CA PRO A 105 -5.79 32.53 -30.23
C PRO A 105 -5.56 32.45 -31.75
N PHE A 106 -6.26 31.51 -32.40
CA PHE A 106 -6.41 31.32 -33.86
C PHE A 106 -5.14 31.09 -34.71
N PHE A 107 -5.14 30.00 -35.49
CA PHE A 107 -4.30 29.83 -36.69
C PHE A 107 -4.74 30.83 -37.79
N SER A 108 -4.57 32.14 -37.60
CA SER A 108 -4.84 33.10 -38.68
C SER A 108 -3.99 32.84 -39.94
N ARG A 109 -2.89 32.11 -39.77
CA ARG A 109 -1.91 31.77 -40.82
C ARG A 109 -2.13 30.42 -41.50
N LEU A 110 -2.92 29.50 -40.93
CA LEU A 110 -3.10 28.15 -41.47
C LEU A 110 -4.59 27.81 -41.65
N PRO A 111 -4.99 27.21 -42.79
CA PRO A 111 -6.35 26.70 -42.96
C PRO A 111 -6.69 25.61 -41.92
N SER A 112 -7.90 25.66 -41.36
CA SER A 112 -8.34 24.72 -40.33
C SER A 112 -8.25 23.25 -40.75
N GLY A 113 -8.55 22.93 -42.01
CA GLY A 113 -8.43 21.57 -42.54
C GLY A 113 -7.00 21.04 -42.57
N VAL A 114 -6.01 21.91 -42.82
CA VAL A 114 -4.59 21.54 -42.81
C VAL A 114 -4.12 21.25 -41.38
N VAL A 115 -4.53 22.08 -40.43
CA VAL A 115 -4.25 21.89 -39.01
C VAL A 115 -4.87 20.59 -38.51
N GLN A 116 -6.14 20.34 -38.84
CA GLN A 116 -6.85 19.14 -38.42
C GLN A 116 -6.15 17.86 -38.91
N ASP A 117 -5.82 17.78 -40.20
CA ASP A 117 -5.08 16.65 -40.76
C ASP A 117 -3.73 16.49 -40.05
N PHE A 118 -3.00 17.58 -39.83
CA PHE A 118 -1.71 17.52 -39.15
C PHE A 118 -1.78 17.06 -37.70
N ILE A 119 -2.78 17.44 -36.91
CA ILE A 119 -2.80 17.04 -35.49
C ILE A 119 -3.48 15.68 -35.26
N THR A 120 -4.35 15.22 -36.16
CA THR A 120 -5.11 13.97 -35.97
C THR A 120 -4.56 12.77 -36.75
N ASN A 121 -3.81 12.98 -37.83
CA ASN A 121 -3.29 11.91 -38.68
C ASN A 121 -1.79 11.65 -38.41
N VAL A 122 -1.43 10.41 -38.08
CA VAL A 122 -0.02 10.01 -37.90
C VAL A 122 0.76 10.09 -39.22
N HIS A 123 0.14 9.75 -40.35
CA HIS A 123 0.78 9.67 -41.65
C HIS A 123 0.49 10.91 -42.50
N VAL A 124 1.31 11.95 -42.30
CA VAL A 124 1.27 13.18 -43.09
C VAL A 124 2.48 13.21 -44.03
N ALA A 125 2.28 13.61 -45.28
CA ALA A 125 3.36 13.73 -46.25
C ALA A 125 4.44 14.72 -45.77
N ALA A 126 5.72 14.34 -45.89
CA ALA A 126 6.85 15.13 -45.40
C ALA A 126 6.88 16.57 -45.97
N ASP A 127 6.54 16.75 -47.24
CA ASP A 127 6.49 18.08 -47.88
C ASP A 127 5.44 18.99 -47.24
N ARG A 128 4.27 18.43 -46.88
CA ARG A 128 3.21 19.18 -46.19
C ARG A 128 3.61 19.54 -44.77
N ALA A 129 4.23 18.60 -44.05
CA ALA A 129 4.71 18.86 -42.70
C ALA A 129 5.77 19.99 -42.69
N ARG A 130 6.71 19.97 -43.64
CA ARG A 130 7.72 21.04 -43.80
C ARG A 130 7.10 22.40 -44.10
N ALA A 131 6.07 22.45 -44.95
CA ALA A 131 5.36 23.69 -45.24
C ALA A 131 4.69 24.28 -43.98
N ILE A 132 4.06 23.43 -43.16
CA ILE A 132 3.45 23.84 -41.88
C ILE A 132 4.52 24.35 -40.91
N GLU A 133 5.64 23.63 -40.78
CA GLU A 133 6.77 24.02 -39.94
C GLU A 133 7.31 25.39 -40.36
N SER A 134 7.57 25.61 -41.66
CA SER A 134 8.09 26.89 -42.16
C SER A 134 7.16 28.09 -41.92
N GLN A 135 5.84 27.86 -41.86
CA GLN A 135 4.85 28.92 -41.62
C GLN A 135 4.69 29.23 -40.11
N CYS A 136 5.10 28.29 -39.24
CA CYS A 136 4.92 28.36 -37.79
C CYS A 136 6.21 28.57 -37.00
N SER A 137 7.39 28.41 -37.64
CA SER A 137 8.72 28.35 -37.02
C SER A 137 9.09 29.57 -36.16
N GLU A 138 8.58 30.75 -36.49
CA GLU A 138 8.87 32.00 -35.76
C GLU A 138 7.96 32.21 -34.53
N SER A 139 7.06 31.28 -34.20
CA SER A 139 6.10 31.42 -33.11
C SER A 139 5.99 30.16 -32.24
N ASN A 140 5.53 30.29 -30.99
CA ASN A 140 5.20 29.15 -30.11
C ASN A 140 4.13 28.20 -30.70
N THR A 141 3.51 28.56 -31.82
CA THR A 141 2.53 27.76 -32.56
C THR A 141 3.08 26.40 -32.97
N TRP A 142 4.35 26.30 -33.37
CA TRP A 142 4.92 25.02 -33.79
C TRP A 142 5.01 24.02 -32.64
N SER A 143 5.53 24.46 -31.49
CA SER A 143 5.58 23.65 -30.27
C SER A 143 4.19 23.19 -29.84
N LEU A 144 3.19 24.07 -29.92
CA LEU A 144 1.81 23.69 -29.61
C LEU A 144 1.25 22.65 -30.60
N LEU A 145 1.44 22.85 -31.91
CA LEU A 145 1.00 21.90 -32.93
C LEU A 145 1.57 20.51 -32.67
N LEU A 146 2.85 20.43 -32.27
CA LEU A 146 3.50 19.17 -31.91
C LEU A 146 2.89 18.55 -30.65
N ILE A 147 2.59 19.34 -29.62
CA ILE A 147 1.89 18.85 -28.41
C ILE A 147 0.49 18.30 -28.77
N LEU A 148 -0.28 19.03 -29.58
CA LEU A 148 -1.61 18.58 -30.03
C LEU A 148 -1.51 17.31 -30.88
N ARG A 149 -0.53 17.23 -31.77
CA ARG A 149 -0.24 16.04 -32.59
C ARG A 149 0.15 14.85 -31.71
N GLY A 150 0.93 15.07 -30.65
CA GLY A 150 1.23 14.05 -29.65
C GLY A 150 -0.01 13.51 -28.93
N LEU A 151 -0.87 14.42 -28.47
CA LEU A 151 -2.10 14.06 -27.77
C LEU A 151 -3.11 13.31 -28.66
N PHE A 152 -3.27 13.72 -29.92
CA PHE A 152 -4.27 13.17 -30.83
C PHE A 152 -3.71 12.12 -31.77
N ALA A 153 -2.86 12.48 -32.74
CA ALA A 153 -2.34 11.54 -33.74
C ALA A 153 -1.54 10.39 -33.10
N HIS A 154 -0.61 10.71 -32.20
CA HIS A 154 0.19 9.69 -31.50
C HIS A 154 -0.57 9.00 -30.36
N GLY A 155 -1.86 9.32 -30.18
CA GLY A 155 -2.78 8.55 -29.34
C GLY A 155 -2.59 8.69 -27.83
N ILE A 156 -1.78 9.64 -27.34
CA ILE A 156 -1.53 9.80 -25.89
C ILE A 156 -2.81 10.06 -25.12
N LEU A 157 -3.71 10.92 -25.63
CA LEU A 157 -4.97 11.23 -24.96
C LEU A 157 -5.87 9.99 -24.87
N ASN A 158 -5.96 9.22 -25.96
CA ASN A 158 -6.73 7.97 -25.96
C ASN A 158 -6.11 6.96 -24.99
N TYR A 159 -4.79 6.81 -25.01
CA TYR A 159 -4.05 5.90 -24.13
C TYR A 159 -4.31 6.20 -22.64
N VAL A 160 -4.20 7.46 -22.21
CA VAL A 160 -4.41 7.82 -20.78
C VAL A 160 -5.88 7.73 -20.35
N LEU A 161 -6.84 7.87 -21.26
CA LEU A 161 -8.28 7.82 -20.98
C LEU A 161 -8.91 6.43 -21.17
N SER A 162 -8.28 5.52 -21.91
CA SER A 162 -8.80 4.16 -22.19
C SER A 162 -7.96 3.06 -21.52
N SER A 163 -6.64 3.12 -21.70
CA SER A 163 -5.72 2.02 -21.36
C SER A 163 -5.17 2.09 -19.93
N ARG A 164 -5.20 3.25 -19.29
CA ARG A 164 -4.72 3.44 -17.91
C ARG A 164 -5.89 3.67 -16.95
N ARG A 165 -5.98 2.87 -15.90
CA ARG A 165 -7.00 2.93 -14.85
C ARG A 165 -6.46 3.61 -13.61
N TRP A 166 -7.11 4.70 -13.19
CA TRP A 166 -6.75 5.42 -11.97
C TRP A 166 -6.86 4.51 -10.74
N ARG A 167 -5.86 4.61 -9.85
CA ARG A 167 -5.62 3.76 -8.68
C ARG A 167 -5.30 2.31 -9.00
N VAL A 168 -5.27 1.86 -10.25
CA VAL A 168 -4.90 0.48 -10.63
C VAL A 168 -3.56 0.46 -11.36
N ASP A 169 -3.45 1.26 -12.43
CA ASP A 169 -2.24 1.37 -13.24
C ASP A 169 -1.42 2.62 -12.89
N TYR A 170 -2.05 3.63 -12.29
CA TYR A 170 -1.39 4.86 -11.89
C TYR A 170 -2.12 5.60 -10.76
N GLY A 171 -1.40 6.45 -10.04
CA GLY A 171 -1.97 7.32 -9.01
C GLY A 171 -0.90 8.17 -8.32
N LEU A 172 -1.25 8.78 -7.19
CA LEU A 172 -0.31 9.60 -6.41
C LEU A 172 0.41 8.76 -5.36
N ASP A 173 1.71 8.97 -5.22
CA ASP A 173 2.49 8.57 -4.05
C ASP A 173 3.29 9.77 -3.55
N LEU A 174 2.60 10.60 -2.75
CA LEU A 174 3.13 11.86 -2.24
C LEU A 174 4.30 11.68 -1.27
N SER A 175 4.60 10.45 -0.85
CA SER A 175 5.77 10.15 -0.03
C SER A 175 7.08 10.23 -0.84
N ARG A 176 7.01 9.98 -2.16
CA ARG A 176 8.17 9.98 -3.06
C ARG A 176 8.12 11.01 -4.18
N SER A 177 6.96 11.26 -4.79
CA SER A 177 6.84 12.17 -5.94
C SER A 177 5.53 12.96 -5.91
N LEU A 178 5.58 14.19 -6.44
CA LEU A 178 4.35 14.96 -6.69
C LEU A 178 3.71 14.62 -8.03
N LEU A 179 4.42 13.91 -8.92
CA LEU A 179 3.89 13.39 -10.18
C LEU A 179 3.10 12.10 -9.94
N ALA A 180 2.20 11.78 -10.86
CA ALA A 180 1.60 10.46 -10.89
C ALA A 180 2.66 9.40 -11.17
N VAL A 181 2.53 8.26 -10.51
CA VAL A 181 3.44 7.13 -10.63
C VAL A 181 2.70 5.88 -11.07
N PRO A 182 3.37 4.94 -11.77
CA PRO A 182 2.84 3.63 -12.05
C PRO A 182 2.44 2.87 -10.78
N TYR A 183 1.37 2.10 -10.86
CA TYR A 183 0.89 1.22 -9.80
C TYR A 183 1.08 -0.24 -10.23
N ARG A 184 1.51 -1.08 -9.30
CA ARG A 184 1.68 -2.53 -9.55
C ARG A 184 0.40 -3.31 -9.32
N ALA A 185 -0.51 -2.74 -8.54
CA ALA A 185 -1.85 -3.21 -8.32
C ALA A 185 -2.71 -2.07 -7.79
N LYS A 186 -3.99 -2.36 -7.59
CA LYS A 186 -4.91 -1.38 -7.07
C LYS A 186 -4.45 -0.84 -5.71
N ASP A 187 -4.31 0.48 -5.63
CA ASP A 187 -3.80 1.23 -4.48
C ASP A 187 -2.36 0.94 -4.05
N VAL A 188 -1.61 0.22 -4.89
CA VAL A 188 -0.21 -0.13 -4.62
C VAL A 188 0.69 0.58 -5.63
N PRO A 189 1.29 1.73 -5.28
CA PRO A 189 2.27 2.37 -6.14
C PRO A 189 3.48 1.45 -6.34
N SER A 190 4.05 1.47 -7.55
CA SER A 190 5.36 0.89 -7.79
C SER A 190 6.39 1.61 -6.92
N LEU A 191 7.41 0.88 -6.45
CA LEU A 191 8.38 1.41 -5.48
C LEU A 191 9.20 2.56 -6.07
N LEU A 192 9.74 2.37 -7.27
CA LEU A 192 10.68 3.31 -7.90
C LEU A 192 10.24 3.74 -9.31
N ALA A 193 9.42 2.96 -10.00
CA ALA A 193 9.05 3.26 -11.37
C ALA A 193 8.37 4.63 -11.54
N GLU A 194 8.63 5.26 -12.67
CA GLU A 194 7.99 6.47 -13.19
C GLU A 194 7.68 6.27 -14.68
N SER A 195 6.78 7.10 -15.23
CA SER A 195 6.50 7.08 -16.68
C SER A 195 7.66 7.70 -17.45
N GLY A 196 8.24 6.97 -18.41
CA GLY A 196 9.33 7.47 -19.25
C GLY A 196 8.87 8.54 -20.25
N HIS A 197 7.60 8.51 -20.66
CA HIS A 197 7.05 9.49 -21.60
C HIS A 197 6.54 10.76 -20.86
N PRO A 198 7.08 11.96 -21.15
CA PRO A 198 6.77 13.19 -20.41
C PRO A 198 5.29 13.60 -20.49
N ASP A 199 4.67 13.56 -21.67
CA ASP A 199 3.26 13.96 -21.82
C ASP A 199 2.25 12.96 -21.24
N VAL A 200 2.62 11.66 -21.16
CA VAL A 200 1.89 10.66 -20.38
C VAL A 200 1.99 10.99 -18.89
N ALA A 201 3.20 11.26 -18.38
CA ALA A 201 3.42 11.61 -16.98
C ALA A 201 2.62 12.87 -16.57
N ILE A 202 2.64 13.93 -17.39
CA ILE A 202 1.87 15.15 -17.16
C ILE A 202 0.36 14.85 -17.16
N SER A 203 -0.12 14.11 -18.16
CA SER A 203 -1.55 13.79 -18.32
C SER A 203 -2.09 12.95 -17.16
N LEU A 204 -1.38 11.88 -16.78
CA LEU A 204 -1.73 11.04 -15.64
C LEU A 204 -1.64 11.80 -14.31
N THR A 205 -0.71 12.76 -14.19
CA THR A 205 -0.62 13.65 -13.03
C THR A 205 -1.86 14.53 -12.93
N CYS A 206 -2.26 15.20 -14.01
CA CYS A 206 -3.50 15.99 -14.05
C CYS A 206 -4.71 15.17 -13.58
N LEU A 207 -4.94 14.00 -14.20
CA LEU A 207 -6.05 13.12 -13.86
C LEU A 207 -6.01 12.67 -12.40
N SER A 208 -4.83 12.29 -11.88
CA SER A 208 -4.68 11.86 -10.49
C SER A 208 -5.05 12.95 -9.49
N TYR A 209 -4.68 14.21 -9.77
CA TYR A 209 -5.06 15.36 -8.93
C TYR A 209 -6.53 15.74 -9.05
N TYR A 210 -7.13 15.56 -10.22
CA TYR A 210 -8.55 15.79 -10.45
C TYR A 210 -9.44 14.76 -9.72
N TYR A 211 -9.02 13.50 -9.69
CA TYR A 211 -9.79 12.41 -9.08
C TYR A 211 -9.57 12.28 -7.57
N THR A 212 -8.41 12.72 -7.07
CA THR A 212 -8.07 12.57 -5.64
C THR A 212 -8.45 13.81 -4.82
N PRO A 213 -9.31 13.68 -3.79
CA PRO A 213 -9.52 14.73 -2.79
C PRO A 213 -8.32 14.81 -1.85
N VAL A 214 -7.47 15.82 -1.98
CA VAL A 214 -6.24 15.87 -1.17
C VAL A 214 -6.35 16.91 -0.05
N GLN A 215 -6.25 16.41 1.19
CA GLN A 215 -6.27 17.19 2.43
C GLN A 215 -4.96 17.96 2.72
N THR A 216 -3.84 17.58 2.10
CA THR A 216 -2.51 18.21 2.30
C THR A 216 -2.33 19.54 1.57
N ARG A 217 -3.35 20.04 0.85
CA ARG A 217 -3.32 21.30 0.07
C ARG A 217 -3.57 22.57 0.92
N ARG A 218 -3.51 22.48 2.26
CA ARG A 218 -3.90 23.56 3.19
C ARG A 218 -3.15 24.90 2.97
N PRO A 219 -1.86 24.96 2.60
CA PRO A 219 -1.19 26.24 2.39
C PRO A 219 -1.54 26.90 1.04
N PHE A 220 -1.67 26.13 -0.03
CA PHE A 220 -1.81 26.65 -1.40
C PHE A 220 -3.23 27.08 -1.74
N LEU A 221 -4.22 26.41 -1.16
CA LEU A 221 -5.60 26.87 -1.15
C LEU A 221 -5.71 28.31 -0.62
N ARG A 222 -4.83 28.70 0.32
CA ARG A 222 -4.81 30.03 0.93
C ARG A 222 -4.31 31.09 -0.04
N ILE A 223 -3.30 30.76 -0.84
CA ILE A 223 -2.70 31.66 -1.85
C ILE A 223 -3.72 31.98 -2.95
N ARG A 224 -4.45 30.97 -3.45
CA ARG A 224 -5.43 31.21 -4.51
C ARG A 224 -6.66 31.97 -4.01
N ILE A 225 -7.12 31.73 -2.77
CA ILE A 225 -8.18 32.53 -2.12
C ILE A 225 -7.81 34.01 -2.03
N LEU A 226 -6.51 34.33 -1.92
CA LEU A 226 -5.99 35.69 -1.87
C LEU A 226 -5.78 36.33 -3.27
N ASP A 227 -5.71 35.53 -4.33
CA ASP A 227 -5.59 36.03 -5.71
C ASP A 227 -6.98 36.27 -6.32
N GLN A 228 -7.40 37.55 -6.32
CA GLN A 228 -8.75 37.99 -6.68
C GLN A 228 -9.19 37.64 -8.12
N LYS A 229 -8.25 37.39 -9.04
CA LYS A 229 -8.54 37.29 -10.48
C LYS A 229 -9.20 35.98 -10.94
N SER A 230 -9.09 34.89 -10.17
CA SER A 230 -9.61 33.57 -10.57
C SER A 230 -10.89 33.14 -9.82
N MET A 231 -11.51 34.05 -9.06
CA MET A 231 -12.62 33.77 -8.14
C MET A 231 -14.02 34.19 -8.64
N THR A 232 -14.15 34.69 -9.87
CA THR A 232 -15.43 35.18 -10.44
C THR A 232 -16.53 34.11 -10.44
N LEU A 233 -16.17 32.82 -10.50
CA LEU A 233 -17.09 31.68 -10.47
C LEU A 233 -17.81 31.44 -9.12
N TYR A 234 -17.44 32.12 -8.03
CA TYR A 234 -17.89 31.76 -6.67
C TYR A 234 -18.68 32.84 -5.91
N GLN A 235 -19.08 33.93 -6.57
CA GLN A 235 -19.88 35.01 -5.97
C GLN A 235 -21.26 34.60 -5.45
N HIS A 236 -21.78 33.42 -5.82
CA HIS A 236 -23.15 33.02 -5.46
C HIS A 236 -23.32 32.42 -4.04
N ARG A 237 -22.24 32.05 -3.34
CA ARG A 237 -22.32 31.39 -2.00
C ARG A 237 -21.69 32.18 -0.86
N TYR A 238 -20.84 33.16 -1.15
CA TYR A 238 -20.30 34.09 -0.16
C TYR A 238 -20.45 35.50 -0.71
N ALA A 239 -21.32 36.30 -0.09
CA ALA A 239 -21.69 37.63 -0.56
C ALA A 239 -20.49 38.60 -0.61
N HIS A 240 -19.48 38.43 0.27
CA HIS A 240 -18.24 39.20 0.26
C HIS A 240 -17.05 38.38 0.79
N LEU A 241 -16.00 38.23 -0.04
CA LEU A 241 -14.77 37.48 0.27
C LEU A 241 -13.87 38.14 1.32
N SER A 242 -14.07 39.43 1.62
CA SER A 242 -13.37 40.15 2.70
C SER A 242 -13.69 39.61 4.10
N GLY A 243 -14.75 38.80 4.25
CA GLY A 243 -15.14 38.17 5.51
C GLY A 243 -14.54 36.77 5.75
N VAL A 244 -13.72 36.24 4.84
CA VAL A 244 -13.11 34.91 4.99
C VAL A 244 -11.86 35.00 5.88
N ASN A 245 -11.96 34.47 7.10
CA ASN A 245 -10.84 34.46 8.06
C ASN A 245 -9.91 33.27 7.79
N THR A 246 -8.88 33.48 6.99
CA THR A 246 -7.89 32.42 6.69
C THR A 246 -7.05 31.95 7.90
N LYS A 247 -7.18 32.60 9.06
CA LYS A 247 -6.53 32.17 10.32
C LYS A 247 -7.44 31.27 11.16
N ASP A 248 -8.73 31.19 10.87
CA ASP A 248 -9.68 30.31 11.54
C ASP A 248 -9.53 28.88 11.00
N LYS A 249 -9.02 27.98 11.83
CA LYS A 249 -8.78 26.57 11.46
C LYS A 249 -10.07 25.80 11.20
N GLU A 250 -11.16 26.15 11.87
CA GLU A 250 -12.43 25.46 11.75
C GLU A 250 -13.14 25.87 10.46
N GLN A 251 -13.24 27.18 10.20
CA GLN A 251 -13.77 27.70 8.93
C GLN A 251 -12.96 27.15 7.74
N TRP A 252 -11.63 27.11 7.88
CA TRP A 252 -10.72 26.58 6.88
C TRP A 252 -10.97 25.09 6.60
N SER A 253 -10.96 24.26 7.63
CA SER A 253 -10.99 22.80 7.48
C SER A 253 -12.38 22.27 7.14
N ASN A 254 -13.43 22.87 7.70
CA ASN A 254 -14.80 22.35 7.59
C ASN A 254 -15.61 22.98 6.45
N HIS A 255 -15.25 24.19 6.01
CA HIS A 255 -16.03 24.90 4.99
C HIS A 255 -15.24 25.19 3.71
N LEU A 256 -14.01 25.71 3.79
CA LEU A 256 -13.25 26.11 2.59
C LEU A 256 -12.57 24.92 1.91
N VAL A 257 -11.82 24.10 2.65
CA VAL A 257 -11.11 22.93 2.09
C VAL A 257 -12.07 22.00 1.33
N PRO A 258 -13.27 21.64 1.84
CA PRO A 258 -14.19 20.77 1.12
C PRO A 258 -14.70 21.34 -0.21
N LEU A 259 -14.78 22.68 -0.35
CA LEU A 259 -15.23 23.35 -1.57
C LEU A 259 -14.15 23.36 -2.66
N PHE A 260 -12.89 23.53 -2.28
CA PHE A 260 -11.78 23.69 -3.24
C PHE A 260 -10.97 22.41 -3.48
N GLN A 261 -11.03 21.42 -2.60
CA GLN A 261 -10.23 20.18 -2.70
C GLN A 261 -10.41 19.39 -4.00
N ARG A 262 -11.54 19.57 -4.71
CA ARG A 262 -11.83 18.91 -5.99
C ARG A 262 -12.08 19.90 -7.13
N ASN A 263 -11.83 21.19 -6.91
CA ASN A 263 -12.00 22.18 -7.95
C ASN A 263 -10.88 22.07 -8.98
N ARG A 264 -11.24 21.90 -10.26
CA ARG A 264 -10.29 21.76 -11.36
C ARG A 264 -9.33 22.94 -11.46
N ALA A 265 -9.84 24.16 -11.46
CA ALA A 265 -9.01 25.35 -11.64
C ALA A 265 -7.97 25.51 -10.50
N VAL A 266 -8.34 25.13 -9.26
CA VAL A 266 -7.40 25.11 -8.12
C VAL A 266 -6.32 24.05 -8.32
N ASN A 267 -6.71 22.86 -8.80
CA ASN A 267 -5.77 21.81 -9.15
C ASN A 267 -4.83 22.25 -10.27
N ASP A 268 -5.35 22.85 -11.34
CA ASP A 268 -4.58 23.36 -12.47
C ASP A 268 -3.54 24.39 -12.02
N PHE A 269 -3.95 25.32 -11.16
CA PHE A 269 -3.04 26.31 -10.58
C PHE A 269 -1.94 25.64 -9.76
N TYR A 270 -2.29 24.73 -8.84
CA TYR A 270 -1.31 24.03 -8.02
C TYR A 270 -0.34 23.20 -8.87
N LEU A 271 -0.86 22.50 -9.87
CA LEU A 271 -0.08 21.70 -10.79
C LEU A 271 0.91 22.58 -11.58
N SER A 272 0.41 23.65 -12.17
CA SER A 272 1.19 24.53 -13.06
C SER A 272 2.18 25.44 -12.34
N GLN A 273 1.92 25.80 -11.07
CA GLN A 273 2.76 26.72 -10.30
C GLN A 273 3.70 26.01 -9.32
N VAL A 274 3.40 24.77 -8.94
CA VAL A 274 4.15 24.05 -7.89
C VAL A 274 4.66 22.71 -8.39
N VAL A 275 3.76 21.84 -8.85
CA VAL A 275 4.11 20.44 -9.14
C VAL A 275 5.02 20.35 -10.36
N PHE A 276 4.57 20.83 -11.51
CA PHE A 276 5.33 20.71 -12.76
C PHE A 276 6.60 21.56 -12.77
N PRO A 277 6.63 22.82 -12.31
CA PRO A 277 7.88 23.58 -12.23
C PRO A 277 8.95 22.92 -11.36
N LYS A 278 8.55 22.16 -10.33
CA LYS A 278 9.46 21.44 -9.43
C LYS A 278 9.88 20.08 -9.97
N GLN A 279 8.95 19.28 -10.50
CA GLN A 279 9.16 17.85 -10.75
C GLN A 279 9.18 17.47 -12.23
N ALA A 280 8.55 18.22 -13.13
CA ALA A 280 8.55 17.93 -14.57
C ALA A 280 9.88 18.43 -15.18
N LYS A 281 10.94 17.66 -14.94
CA LYS A 281 12.31 17.94 -15.33
C LYS A 281 12.86 16.82 -16.20
N GLU A 282 13.82 17.17 -17.03
CA GLU A 282 14.58 16.25 -17.88
C GLU A 282 16.09 16.51 -17.73
N PHE A 283 16.88 15.58 -18.24
CA PHE A 283 18.32 15.63 -18.28
C PHE A 283 18.79 15.51 -19.74
N PRO A 284 19.97 16.04 -20.10
CA PRO A 284 20.44 15.93 -21.47
C PRO A 284 20.75 14.47 -21.85
N CYS A 285 21.37 13.71 -20.95
CA CYS A 285 21.83 12.35 -21.25
C CYS A 285 21.44 11.35 -20.16
N LYS A 286 21.48 10.05 -20.50
CA LYS A 286 21.35 8.93 -19.57
C LYS A 286 22.31 7.80 -19.92
N LEU A 287 22.68 7.03 -18.90
CA LEU A 287 23.11 5.64 -19.05
C LEU A 287 21.91 4.77 -18.78
N SER A 288 21.79 3.64 -19.47
CA SER A 288 20.63 2.76 -19.30
C SER A 288 21.02 1.30 -19.24
N THR A 289 20.25 0.53 -18.47
CA THR A 289 20.35 -0.92 -18.38
C THR A 289 18.96 -1.54 -18.36
N SER A 290 18.85 -2.77 -18.88
CA SER A 290 17.59 -3.48 -19.06
C SER A 290 17.74 -4.97 -18.73
N GLY A 291 16.69 -5.76 -18.95
CA GLY A 291 16.75 -7.22 -18.83
C GLY A 291 17.87 -7.86 -19.69
N TRP A 292 18.25 -7.23 -20.79
CA TRP A 292 19.37 -7.70 -21.64
C TRP A 292 20.71 -7.71 -20.91
N ASP A 293 20.97 -6.70 -20.07
CA ASP A 293 22.20 -6.57 -19.28
C ASP A 293 22.25 -7.58 -18.13
N LEU A 294 21.09 -7.85 -17.50
CA LEU A 294 20.97 -8.87 -16.46
C LEU A 294 21.18 -10.29 -17.02
N ALA A 295 20.76 -10.51 -18.27
CA ALA A 295 20.89 -11.78 -18.97
C ALA A 295 22.18 -11.92 -19.79
N GLU A 296 23.12 -11.00 -19.65
CA GLU A 296 24.39 -11.04 -20.38
C GLU A 296 25.16 -12.35 -20.11
N ARG A 297 25.85 -12.85 -21.15
CA ARG A 297 26.70 -14.04 -21.01
C ARG A 297 27.88 -13.75 -20.09
N ARG A 298 27.87 -14.36 -18.91
CA ARG A 298 28.95 -14.29 -17.92
C ARG A 298 29.76 -15.58 -17.90
N ALA A 299 30.94 -15.54 -17.29
CA ALA A 299 31.77 -16.72 -17.05
C ALA A 299 31.04 -17.80 -16.21
N LYS A 300 30.08 -17.38 -15.39
CA LYS A 300 29.22 -18.27 -14.59
C LYS A 300 27.82 -18.32 -15.17
N VAL A 301 27.20 -19.49 -15.13
CA VAL A 301 25.84 -19.70 -15.63
C VAL A 301 24.84 -19.02 -14.70
N THR A 302 24.02 -18.13 -15.24
CA THR A 302 22.81 -17.60 -14.58
C THR A 302 21.64 -18.56 -14.82
N THR A 303 20.86 -18.89 -13.79
CA THR A 303 19.67 -19.76 -13.92
C THR A 303 18.41 -19.01 -13.51
N GLY A 304 17.42 -18.97 -14.39
CA GLY A 304 16.10 -18.39 -14.11
C GLY A 304 15.04 -19.46 -13.86
N PHE A 305 14.09 -19.15 -12.98
CA PHE A 305 12.87 -19.94 -12.78
C PHE A 305 11.66 -19.04 -12.99
N SER A 306 10.60 -19.58 -13.58
CA SER A 306 9.33 -18.87 -13.71
C SER A 306 8.16 -19.85 -13.68
N GLY A 307 7.05 -19.42 -13.08
CA GLY A 307 5.78 -20.12 -13.13
C GLY A 307 4.98 -19.89 -14.41
N THR A 308 5.43 -19.02 -15.32
CA THR A 308 4.79 -18.73 -16.62
C THR A 308 5.73 -18.98 -17.79
N ASN A 309 5.19 -19.02 -19.01
CA ASN A 309 5.98 -19.10 -20.23
C ASN A 309 5.48 -18.24 -21.40
N ASP A 310 4.42 -17.44 -21.23
CA ASP A 310 3.90 -16.55 -22.27
C ASP A 310 4.96 -15.54 -22.75
N ASN A 311 5.73 -14.96 -21.82
CA ASN A 311 6.76 -13.95 -22.11
C ASN A 311 8.07 -14.51 -22.70
N ARG A 312 8.19 -15.83 -22.92
CA ARG A 312 9.42 -16.46 -23.45
C ARG A 312 9.92 -15.86 -24.76
N TYR A 313 8.99 -15.31 -25.54
CA TYR A 313 9.29 -14.72 -26.84
C TYR A 313 10.03 -13.39 -26.73
N LEU A 314 9.87 -12.69 -25.61
CA LEU A 314 10.44 -11.38 -25.31
C LEU A 314 11.58 -11.45 -24.28
N LEU A 315 12.08 -12.65 -23.98
CA LEU A 315 13.31 -12.79 -23.20
C LEU A 315 14.53 -12.38 -24.04
N PRO A 316 15.60 -11.85 -23.43
CA PRO A 316 16.89 -11.63 -24.09
C PRO A 316 17.37 -12.88 -24.85
N THR A 317 17.95 -12.70 -26.03
CA THR A 317 18.33 -13.84 -26.91
C THR A 317 19.49 -14.68 -26.37
N SER A 318 20.17 -14.21 -25.33
CA SER A 318 21.15 -14.99 -24.58
C SER A 318 20.53 -16.11 -23.73
N ILE A 319 19.23 -16.06 -23.45
CA ILE A 319 18.53 -17.02 -22.61
C ILE A 319 18.03 -18.21 -23.44
N GLN A 320 18.28 -19.41 -22.91
CA GLN A 320 17.73 -20.65 -23.41
C GLN A 320 16.68 -21.20 -22.44
N GLN A 321 15.46 -21.40 -22.93
CA GLN A 321 14.39 -22.02 -22.15
C GLN A 321 14.60 -23.54 -22.05
N CYS A 322 14.50 -24.08 -20.84
CA CYS A 322 14.67 -25.50 -20.55
C CYS A 322 13.43 -26.04 -19.83
N ASP A 323 12.42 -26.46 -20.60
CA ASP A 323 11.18 -27.02 -20.03
C ASP A 323 11.42 -28.42 -19.46
N LEU A 324 11.07 -28.61 -18.18
CA LEU A 324 11.16 -29.92 -17.52
C LEU A 324 10.13 -30.89 -18.13
N ARG A 325 10.59 -32.08 -18.55
CA ARG A 325 9.73 -33.12 -19.16
C ARG A 325 8.51 -33.47 -18.30
N SER A 326 8.67 -33.51 -16.97
CA SER A 326 7.59 -33.79 -16.02
C SER A 326 6.52 -32.69 -15.97
N GLN A 327 6.81 -31.48 -16.44
CA GLN A 327 5.93 -30.31 -16.35
C GLN A 327 5.37 -29.85 -17.71
N GLN A 328 5.80 -30.44 -18.83
CA GLN A 328 5.35 -30.04 -20.19
C GLN A 328 3.83 -30.06 -20.35
N GLY A 329 3.13 -31.01 -19.70
CA GLY A 329 1.68 -31.12 -19.78
C GLY A 329 0.89 -30.17 -18.87
N THR A 330 1.56 -29.39 -18.01
CA THR A 330 0.90 -28.63 -16.93
C THR A 330 -0.05 -27.58 -17.48
N ASN A 331 0.39 -26.76 -18.44
CA ASN A 331 -0.45 -25.69 -19.02
C ASN A 331 -1.72 -26.27 -19.66
N ALA A 332 -1.58 -27.33 -20.46
CA ALA A 332 -2.73 -28.01 -21.07
C ALA A 332 -3.66 -28.64 -20.04
N LYS A 333 -3.10 -29.20 -18.95
CA LYS A 333 -3.87 -29.82 -17.86
C LYS A 333 -4.76 -28.81 -17.14
N VAL A 334 -4.23 -27.62 -16.82
CA VAL A 334 -5.01 -26.58 -16.14
C VAL A 334 -6.12 -26.06 -17.05
N LEU A 335 -5.83 -25.81 -18.34
CA LEU A 335 -6.86 -25.43 -19.31
C LEU A 335 -7.95 -26.52 -19.42
N ALA A 336 -7.57 -27.80 -19.43
CA ALA A 336 -8.52 -28.90 -19.44
C ALA A 336 -9.40 -28.94 -18.19
N TYR A 337 -8.88 -28.54 -17.02
CA TYR A 337 -9.68 -28.39 -15.81
C TYR A 337 -10.65 -27.21 -15.92
N LEU A 338 -10.19 -26.05 -16.38
CA LEU A 338 -11.04 -24.87 -16.57
C LEU A 338 -12.20 -25.13 -17.54
N LEU A 339 -11.98 -25.97 -18.55
CA LEU A 339 -13.01 -26.34 -19.54
C LEU A 339 -14.05 -27.36 -19.05
N ARG A 340 -13.93 -27.89 -17.84
CA ARG A 340 -14.93 -28.83 -17.30
C ARG A 340 -16.25 -28.14 -16.97
N SER A 341 -17.33 -28.91 -16.97
CA SER A 341 -18.69 -28.41 -16.76
C SER A 341 -18.87 -27.65 -15.44
N GLU A 342 -18.21 -28.08 -14.36
CA GLU A 342 -18.28 -27.41 -13.04
C GLU A 342 -17.73 -25.98 -13.03
N ASN A 343 -16.92 -25.63 -14.04
CA ASN A 343 -16.29 -24.33 -14.20
C ASN A 343 -16.94 -23.48 -15.30
N ASN A 344 -17.92 -24.01 -16.04
CA ASN A 344 -18.56 -23.32 -17.16
C ASN A 344 -19.63 -22.33 -16.68
N HIS A 345 -19.17 -21.30 -15.96
CA HIS A 345 -20.03 -20.32 -15.34
C HIS A 345 -19.42 -18.92 -15.45
N TYR A 346 -20.22 -17.98 -15.96
CA TYR A 346 -19.79 -16.63 -16.26
C TYR A 346 -20.88 -15.61 -15.89
N LYS A 347 -20.48 -14.47 -15.32
CA LYS A 347 -21.37 -13.33 -15.05
C LYS A 347 -20.72 -11.99 -15.39
N CYS A 348 -21.47 -11.14 -16.11
CA CYS A 348 -21.11 -9.73 -16.27
C CYS A 348 -21.53 -8.94 -15.02
N VAL A 349 -20.59 -8.20 -14.44
CA VAL A 349 -20.75 -7.35 -13.26
C VAL A 349 -21.25 -5.98 -13.70
N ARG A 350 -22.57 -5.85 -13.91
CA ARG A 350 -23.23 -4.59 -14.27
C ARG A 350 -24.54 -4.41 -13.53
N ASN A 351 -24.90 -3.16 -13.26
CA ASN A 351 -26.22 -2.83 -12.74
C ASN A 351 -27.27 -3.06 -13.85
N PRO A 352 -28.30 -3.90 -13.62
CA PRO A 352 -29.30 -4.25 -14.64
C PRO A 352 -30.13 -3.06 -15.15
N HIS A 353 -30.24 -1.99 -14.36
CA HIS A 353 -31.13 -0.85 -14.66
C HIS A 353 -30.46 0.26 -15.46
N ASN A 354 -29.17 0.50 -15.24
CA ASN A 354 -28.46 1.63 -15.87
C ASN A 354 -27.16 1.22 -16.60
N GLY A 355 -26.76 -0.06 -16.57
CA GLY A 355 -25.55 -0.55 -17.22
C GLY A 355 -24.23 -0.15 -16.55
N ASN A 356 -24.26 0.62 -15.46
CA ASN A 356 -23.05 1.06 -14.77
C ASN A 356 -22.39 -0.08 -13.98
N SER A 357 -21.11 0.09 -13.66
CA SER A 357 -20.38 -0.81 -12.76
C SER A 357 -21.05 -0.88 -11.38
N LEU A 358 -21.14 -2.09 -10.81
CA LEU A 358 -21.64 -2.29 -9.45
C LEU A 358 -20.72 -1.62 -8.42
N THR A 359 -21.31 -1.13 -7.33
CA THR A 359 -20.57 -0.78 -6.12
C THR A 359 -19.98 -2.03 -5.46
N ALA A 360 -18.97 -1.86 -4.59
CA ALA A 360 -18.38 -2.97 -3.86
C ALA A 360 -19.42 -3.75 -3.03
N GLN A 361 -20.38 -3.05 -2.43
CA GLN A 361 -21.46 -3.67 -1.67
C GLN A 361 -22.38 -4.50 -2.57
N GLU A 362 -22.84 -3.94 -3.69
CA GLU A 362 -23.70 -4.66 -4.64
C GLU A 362 -22.99 -5.89 -5.23
N PHE A 363 -21.68 -5.81 -5.46
CA PHE A 363 -20.90 -6.95 -5.92
C PHE A 363 -20.77 -8.04 -4.84
N LEU A 364 -20.53 -7.67 -3.58
CA LEU A 364 -20.52 -8.62 -2.46
C LEU A 364 -21.88 -9.29 -2.27
N ASP A 365 -22.96 -8.53 -2.37
CA ASP A 365 -24.33 -9.05 -2.28
C ASP A 365 -24.59 -10.07 -3.41
N LEU A 366 -24.11 -9.78 -4.62
CA LEU A 366 -24.18 -10.70 -5.76
C LEU A 366 -23.40 -11.99 -5.48
N LEU A 367 -22.18 -11.91 -4.95
CA LEU A 367 -21.36 -13.09 -4.61
C LEU A 367 -22.03 -13.99 -3.56
N VAL A 368 -22.68 -13.40 -2.55
CA VAL A 368 -23.38 -14.14 -1.46
C VAL A 368 -24.62 -14.89 -1.97
N GLN A 369 -25.28 -14.35 -2.99
CA GLN A 369 -26.47 -14.94 -3.60
C GLN A 369 -26.17 -16.14 -4.51
N GLU A 370 -24.93 -16.31 -4.95
CA GLU A 370 -24.55 -17.41 -5.85
C GLU A 370 -24.75 -18.80 -5.23
N ARG A 371 -25.12 -19.74 -6.09
CA ARG A 371 -25.27 -21.16 -5.77
C ARG A 371 -24.57 -22.00 -6.86
N PRO A 372 -23.66 -22.92 -6.51
CA PRO A 372 -23.08 -23.17 -5.17
C PRO A 372 -22.31 -21.95 -4.60
N LYS A 373 -22.22 -21.87 -3.26
CA LYS A 373 -21.67 -20.72 -2.52
C LYS A 373 -20.23 -20.42 -2.93
N ILE A 374 -19.95 -19.14 -3.20
CA ILE A 374 -18.58 -18.67 -3.43
C ILE A 374 -17.91 -18.45 -2.07
N GLN A 375 -16.73 -19.04 -1.90
CA GLN A 375 -15.96 -18.98 -0.64
C GLN A 375 -14.56 -18.40 -0.85
N VAL A 376 -14.16 -18.19 -2.10
CA VAL A 376 -12.89 -17.56 -2.46
C VAL A 376 -13.18 -16.48 -3.51
N LEU A 377 -12.72 -15.26 -3.26
CA LEU A 377 -12.67 -14.19 -4.25
C LEU A 377 -11.21 -13.99 -4.64
N LEU A 378 -10.91 -14.23 -5.91
CA LEU A 378 -9.62 -13.96 -6.52
C LEU A 378 -9.80 -12.62 -7.27
N ASP A 379 -9.25 -11.55 -6.71
CA ASP A 379 -9.49 -10.17 -7.16
C ASP A 379 -8.31 -9.25 -6.83
N THR A 380 -8.31 -7.99 -7.28
CA THR A 380 -7.22 -7.02 -7.06
C THR A 380 -7.51 -6.02 -5.92
N SER A 381 -6.78 -6.14 -4.80
CA SER A 381 -6.72 -5.29 -3.57
C SER A 381 -7.90 -5.24 -2.57
N TRP A 382 -7.55 -5.46 -1.28
CA TRP A 382 -8.31 -5.14 -0.07
C TRP A 382 -7.33 -4.68 1.03
N GLU A 383 -7.68 -3.68 1.84
CA GLU A 383 -6.81 -3.20 2.94
C GLU A 383 -6.87 -4.14 4.17
N PRO A 384 -5.74 -4.46 4.82
CA PRO A 384 -5.73 -5.46 5.87
C PRO A 384 -6.35 -4.97 7.19
N ALA A 385 -7.20 -5.83 7.77
CA ALA A 385 -7.35 -6.00 9.21
C ALA A 385 -6.55 -7.26 9.64
N GLU A 386 -6.02 -7.27 10.87
CA GLU A 386 -5.26 -8.33 11.58
C GLU A 386 -4.67 -9.50 10.74
N PRO A 387 -3.33 -9.73 10.76
CA PRO A 387 -2.71 -10.83 10.00
C PRO A 387 -3.38 -12.19 10.24
N LEU A 388 -3.76 -12.91 9.17
CA LEU A 388 -4.44 -14.21 9.25
C LEU A 388 -3.66 -15.24 10.10
N LEU A 389 -2.33 -15.21 10.05
CA LEU A 389 -1.45 -16.04 10.90
C LEU A 389 -1.71 -15.86 12.39
N LEU A 390 -2.22 -14.69 12.77
CA LEU A 390 -2.53 -14.29 14.14
C LEU A 390 -4.02 -14.47 14.47
N SER A 391 -4.86 -14.81 13.49
CA SER A 391 -6.28 -15.00 13.70
C SER A 391 -6.60 -16.47 14.01
N PRO A 392 -7.50 -16.78 14.97
CA PRO A 392 -8.01 -18.13 15.17
C PRO A 392 -8.73 -18.69 13.92
N LEU A 393 -9.15 -17.81 12.99
CA LEU A 393 -9.74 -18.19 11.71
C LEU A 393 -8.79 -18.95 10.78
N LYS A 394 -7.47 -18.91 11.02
CA LYS A 394 -6.48 -19.69 10.25
C LYS A 394 -6.83 -21.18 10.20
N TYR A 395 -7.38 -21.72 11.28
CA TYR A 395 -7.77 -23.14 11.40
C TYR A 395 -9.25 -23.39 11.08
N GLN A 396 -10.01 -22.34 10.76
CA GLN A 396 -11.45 -22.39 10.46
C GLN A 396 -11.75 -21.72 9.10
N LEU A 397 -10.93 -22.02 8.09
CA LEU A 397 -11.08 -21.43 6.75
C LEU A 397 -12.44 -21.74 6.11
N ASP A 398 -13.09 -22.83 6.51
CA ASP A 398 -14.46 -23.20 6.12
C ASP A 398 -15.51 -22.12 6.48
N ARG A 399 -15.22 -21.32 7.51
CA ARG A 399 -16.07 -20.22 7.98
C ARG A 399 -15.69 -18.86 7.36
N CYS A 400 -14.67 -18.81 6.52
CA CYS A 400 -14.14 -17.58 5.95
C CYS A 400 -14.52 -17.41 4.48
N LEU A 401 -14.66 -16.15 4.05
CA LEU A 401 -14.48 -15.77 2.66
C LEU A 401 -13.00 -15.44 2.48
N VAL A 402 -12.32 -16.14 1.58
CA VAL A 402 -10.90 -15.92 1.31
C VAL A 402 -10.76 -14.95 0.16
N TYR A 403 -10.09 -13.83 0.39
CA TYR A 403 -9.73 -12.86 -0.64
C TYR A 403 -8.26 -13.05 -1.01
N LEU A 404 -7.96 -13.34 -2.28
CA LEU A 404 -6.59 -13.41 -2.78
C LEU A 404 -6.40 -12.42 -3.92
N ASP A 405 -5.35 -11.62 -3.82
CA ASP A 405 -4.93 -10.74 -4.90
C ASP A 405 -3.48 -10.96 -5.33
N GLN A 406 -3.17 -10.56 -6.56
CA GLN A 406 -1.87 -10.87 -7.13
C GLN A 406 -0.72 -10.14 -6.40
N ALA A 407 -0.92 -8.89 -5.98
CA ALA A 407 0.13 -8.08 -5.39
C ALA A 407 0.35 -8.32 -3.89
N HIS A 408 -0.71 -8.40 -3.08
CA HIS A 408 -0.57 -8.56 -1.63
C HIS A 408 -0.52 -10.02 -1.19
N THR A 409 -1.06 -10.96 -1.99
CA THR A 409 -1.05 -12.40 -1.66
C THR A 409 -0.08 -13.23 -2.52
N ARG A 410 0.90 -12.59 -3.17
CA ARG A 410 2.00 -13.31 -3.84
C ARG A 410 2.72 -14.22 -2.83
N GLY A 411 3.00 -15.46 -3.24
CA GLY A 411 3.60 -16.47 -2.36
C GLY A 411 2.70 -17.03 -1.25
N THR A 412 1.46 -16.54 -1.10
CA THR A 412 0.51 -17.08 -0.13
C THR A 412 -0.05 -18.43 -0.60
N ASP A 413 0.11 -19.46 0.22
CA ASP A 413 -0.41 -20.81 -0.02
C ASP A 413 -1.35 -21.22 1.12
N LEU A 414 -2.65 -21.30 0.82
CA LEU A 414 -3.69 -21.69 1.78
C LEU A 414 -4.21 -23.09 1.45
N LYS A 415 -4.32 -23.94 2.48
CA LYS A 415 -4.97 -25.25 2.36
C LYS A 415 -6.48 -25.08 2.36
N LEU A 416 -7.04 -24.79 1.20
CA LEU A 416 -8.48 -24.61 1.01
C LEU A 416 -9.22 -25.97 0.99
N PRO A 417 -10.40 -26.09 1.61
CA PRO A 417 -11.22 -27.30 1.55
C PRO A 417 -11.59 -27.72 0.11
N LEU A 418 -11.87 -29.02 -0.08
CA LEU A 418 -12.19 -29.59 -1.40
C LEU A 418 -13.51 -29.10 -1.99
N SER A 419 -14.47 -28.66 -1.15
CA SER A 419 -15.78 -28.17 -1.60
C SER A 419 -15.77 -26.70 -2.07
N PHE A 420 -14.61 -26.03 -2.03
CA PHE A 420 -14.56 -24.59 -2.26
C PHE A 420 -14.73 -24.26 -3.74
N ARG A 421 -15.48 -23.18 -3.98
CA ARG A 421 -15.61 -22.54 -5.28
C ARG A 421 -15.06 -21.12 -5.23
N ALA A 422 -14.23 -20.78 -6.22
CA ALA A 422 -13.65 -19.46 -6.37
C ALA A 422 -14.37 -18.63 -7.44
N ALA A 423 -14.45 -17.32 -7.20
CA ALA A 423 -14.77 -16.31 -8.19
C ALA A 423 -13.46 -15.67 -8.70
N ILE A 424 -13.23 -15.70 -10.00
CA ILE A 424 -12.11 -15.02 -10.66
C ILE A 424 -12.67 -13.75 -11.31
N THR A 425 -12.19 -12.58 -10.89
CA THR A 425 -12.52 -11.31 -11.54
C THR A 425 -11.58 -11.04 -12.72
N LEU A 426 -12.14 -10.78 -13.89
CA LEU A 426 -11.39 -10.54 -15.12
C LEU A 426 -11.07 -9.04 -15.26
N GLY A 427 -9.79 -8.71 -15.25
CA GLY A 427 -9.28 -7.36 -15.50
C GLY A 427 -8.90 -7.12 -16.97
N SER A 428 -8.61 -5.88 -17.33
CA SER A 428 -7.95 -5.58 -18.62
C SER A 428 -6.54 -6.15 -18.65
N LYS A 429 -6.03 -6.55 -19.82
CA LYS A 429 -4.66 -7.06 -20.00
C LYS A 429 -4.33 -8.35 -19.21
N VAL A 430 -5.36 -9.13 -18.84
CA VAL A 430 -5.15 -10.45 -18.23
C VAL A 430 -4.76 -11.42 -19.33
N THR A 431 -3.52 -11.91 -19.29
CA THR A 431 -2.99 -12.91 -20.20
C THR A 431 -3.38 -14.33 -19.76
N LYS A 432 -3.18 -15.31 -20.65
CA LYS A 432 -3.48 -16.71 -20.40
C LYS A 432 -2.78 -17.21 -19.13
N ASP A 433 -1.48 -16.99 -19.00
CA ASP A 433 -0.73 -17.50 -17.85
C ASP A 433 -1.14 -16.83 -16.55
N ARG A 434 -1.46 -15.53 -16.55
CA ARG A 434 -1.99 -14.86 -15.36
C ARG A 434 -3.31 -15.49 -14.92
N LEU A 435 -4.25 -15.72 -15.85
CA LEU A 435 -5.51 -16.38 -15.55
C LEU A 435 -5.31 -17.81 -14.99
N VAL A 436 -4.40 -18.57 -15.60
CA VAL A 436 -4.07 -19.94 -15.18
C VAL A 436 -3.44 -19.95 -13.80
N GLN A 437 -2.54 -19.01 -13.50
CA GLN A 437 -1.92 -18.87 -12.19
C GLN A 437 -2.94 -18.53 -11.10
N ASP A 438 -3.87 -17.62 -11.39
CA ASP A 438 -4.95 -17.26 -10.47
C ASP A 438 -5.84 -18.47 -10.18
N ALA A 439 -6.25 -19.21 -11.22
CA ALA A 439 -7.01 -20.45 -11.06
C ALA A 439 -6.25 -21.51 -10.24
N MET A 440 -4.93 -21.61 -10.41
CA MET A 440 -4.08 -22.55 -9.70
C MET A 440 -3.83 -22.22 -8.23
N ARG A 441 -4.35 -21.09 -7.72
CA ARG A 441 -4.51 -20.88 -6.27
C ARG A 441 -5.48 -21.89 -5.65
N MET A 442 -6.41 -22.43 -6.45
CA MET A 442 -7.22 -23.60 -6.11
C MET A 442 -6.40 -24.87 -6.37
N ARG A 443 -5.56 -25.27 -5.41
CA ARG A 443 -4.60 -26.39 -5.57
C ARG A 443 -5.26 -27.73 -5.93
N GLN A 444 -6.55 -27.91 -5.65
CA GLN A 444 -7.34 -29.11 -5.95
C GLN A 444 -8.35 -28.85 -7.08
N LEU A 445 -8.06 -27.91 -7.99
CA LEU A 445 -8.88 -27.62 -9.17
C LEU A 445 -9.05 -28.87 -10.03
N GLY A 446 -10.31 -29.22 -10.33
CA GLY A 446 -10.64 -30.48 -11.03
C GLY A 446 -10.58 -31.72 -10.14
N GLN A 447 -10.36 -31.57 -8.83
CA GLN A 447 -10.45 -32.62 -7.81
C GLN A 447 -11.36 -32.16 -6.65
N GLY A 448 -12.54 -31.65 -7.00
CA GLY A 448 -13.54 -31.12 -6.06
C GLY A 448 -13.64 -29.59 -6.09
N GLN A 449 -12.51 -28.88 -6.14
CA GLN A 449 -12.52 -27.42 -6.23
C GLN A 449 -12.89 -26.96 -7.64
N SER A 450 -13.60 -25.84 -7.71
CA SER A 450 -14.11 -25.24 -8.95
C SER A 450 -13.95 -23.72 -8.97
N VAL A 451 -14.15 -23.11 -10.15
CA VAL A 451 -14.06 -21.66 -10.39
C VAL A 451 -15.29 -21.14 -11.14
N MET A 452 -15.44 -19.82 -11.16
CA MET A 452 -16.44 -19.08 -11.90
C MET A 452 -15.85 -17.72 -12.31
N PHE A 453 -16.21 -17.23 -13.49
CA PHE A 453 -15.68 -15.97 -14.00
C PHE A 453 -16.65 -14.81 -13.83
N PHE A 454 -16.11 -13.67 -13.43
CA PHE A 454 -16.81 -12.39 -13.33
C PHE A 454 -16.07 -11.36 -14.16
N ALA A 455 -16.76 -10.61 -15.02
CA ALA A 455 -16.13 -9.55 -15.81
C ALA A 455 -16.90 -8.23 -15.67
N PRO A 456 -16.23 -7.08 -15.55
CA PRO A 456 -16.89 -5.79 -15.74
C PRO A 456 -17.35 -5.63 -17.20
N LEU A 457 -18.28 -4.70 -17.43
CA LEU A 457 -18.94 -4.52 -18.74
C LEU A 457 -17.96 -4.34 -19.90
N ASP A 458 -16.86 -3.60 -19.70
CA ASP A 458 -15.87 -3.37 -20.76
C ASP A 458 -15.13 -4.66 -21.16
N ILE A 459 -14.88 -5.55 -20.21
CA ILE A 459 -14.25 -6.85 -20.48
C ILE A 459 -15.26 -7.84 -21.06
N ASP A 460 -16.51 -7.86 -20.59
CA ASP A 460 -17.60 -8.65 -21.20
C ASP A 460 -17.76 -8.32 -22.70
N GLN A 461 -17.76 -7.02 -23.05
CA GLN A 461 -17.84 -6.58 -24.44
C GLN A 461 -16.66 -7.07 -25.29
N LYS A 462 -15.44 -7.03 -24.76
CA LYS A 462 -14.26 -7.57 -25.46
C LYS A 462 -14.36 -9.08 -25.69
N ILE A 463 -14.78 -9.83 -24.67
CA ILE A 463 -14.96 -11.28 -24.78
C ILE A 463 -16.02 -11.60 -25.84
N ARG A 464 -17.16 -10.89 -25.82
CA ARG A 464 -18.23 -11.06 -26.82
C ARG A 464 -17.77 -10.75 -28.24
N ALA A 465 -17.01 -9.68 -28.42
CA ALA A 465 -16.49 -9.28 -29.72
C ALA A 465 -15.62 -10.37 -30.34
N ILE A 466 -14.72 -10.98 -29.55
CA ILE A 466 -13.85 -12.08 -30.01
C ILE A 466 -14.65 -13.37 -30.21
N ALA A 467 -15.64 -13.65 -29.34
CA ALA A 467 -16.49 -14.82 -29.45
C ALA A 467 -17.52 -14.72 -30.59
N GLY A 468 -17.71 -13.55 -31.20
CA GLY A 468 -18.78 -13.30 -32.16
C GLY A 468 -20.18 -13.48 -31.56
N LYS A 469 -20.34 -13.25 -30.25
CA LYS A 469 -21.58 -13.48 -29.49
C LYS A 469 -22.33 -12.16 -29.25
N SER A 470 -23.66 -12.18 -29.42
CA SER A 470 -24.51 -11.03 -29.11
C SER A 470 -24.74 -10.87 -27.60
N GLU A 471 -25.36 -9.76 -27.15
CA GLU A 471 -25.63 -9.53 -25.72
C GLU A 471 -26.57 -10.57 -25.08
N SER A 472 -27.45 -11.21 -25.86
CA SER A 472 -28.38 -12.23 -25.35
C SER A 472 -27.75 -13.62 -25.19
N ASN A 473 -26.60 -13.86 -25.82
CA ASN A 473 -25.94 -15.15 -25.78
C ASN A 473 -25.20 -15.33 -24.44
N VAL A 474 -25.28 -16.54 -23.89
CA VAL A 474 -24.50 -16.91 -22.69
C VAL A 474 -23.03 -17.11 -23.09
N LEU A 475 -22.14 -16.41 -22.36
CA LEU A 475 -20.70 -16.62 -22.47
C LEU A 475 -20.30 -17.85 -21.68
N GLU A 476 -19.37 -18.60 -22.23
CA GLU A 476 -18.85 -19.84 -21.69
C GLU A 476 -17.37 -19.68 -21.36
N THR A 477 -16.81 -20.60 -20.57
CA THR A 477 -15.39 -20.55 -20.20
C THR A 477 -14.47 -20.58 -21.43
N ILE A 478 -14.86 -21.26 -22.51
CA ILE A 478 -14.08 -21.28 -23.75
C ILE A 478 -13.96 -19.88 -24.39
N ASP A 479 -14.97 -19.02 -24.22
CA ASP A 479 -14.93 -17.66 -24.76
C ASP A 479 -13.96 -16.79 -23.97
N VAL A 480 -13.94 -16.95 -22.64
CA VAL A 480 -12.95 -16.31 -21.76
C VAL A 480 -11.54 -16.74 -22.16
N LEU A 481 -11.33 -18.05 -22.37
CA LEU A 481 -10.03 -18.60 -22.76
C LEU A 481 -9.56 -18.08 -24.12
N ARG A 482 -10.47 -17.95 -25.10
CA ARG A 482 -10.14 -17.32 -26.40
C ARG A 482 -9.71 -15.87 -26.21
N TRP A 483 -10.45 -15.10 -25.41
CA TRP A 483 -10.12 -13.69 -25.16
C TRP A 483 -8.76 -13.51 -24.48
N VAL A 484 -8.44 -14.27 -23.41
CA VAL A 484 -7.12 -14.14 -22.76
C VAL A 484 -5.97 -14.59 -23.66
N MET A 485 -6.20 -15.53 -24.58
CA MET A 485 -5.19 -15.90 -25.58
C MET A 485 -4.94 -14.76 -26.58
N THR A 486 -6.00 -14.07 -27.01
CA THR A 486 -5.87 -12.86 -27.83
C THR A 486 -5.17 -11.74 -27.06
N GLU A 487 -5.52 -11.48 -25.81
CA GLU A 487 -4.82 -10.47 -24.98
C GLU A 487 -3.35 -10.85 -24.75
N THR A 488 -3.01 -12.14 -24.70
CA THR A 488 -1.60 -12.59 -24.63
C THR A 488 -0.85 -12.26 -25.92
N TRP A 489 -1.48 -12.46 -27.08
CA TRP A 489 -0.89 -12.09 -28.36
C TRP A 489 -0.72 -10.58 -28.49
N ASP A 490 -1.76 -9.81 -28.15
CA ASP A 490 -1.73 -8.35 -28.16
C ASP A 490 -0.65 -7.80 -27.21
N ASP A 491 -0.52 -8.37 -26.01
CA ASP A 491 0.50 -8.00 -25.02
C ASP A 491 1.91 -8.26 -25.55
N ILE A 492 2.16 -9.44 -26.14
CA ILE A 492 3.46 -9.76 -26.75
C ILE A 492 3.77 -8.78 -27.88
N THR A 493 2.85 -8.59 -28.82
CA THR A 493 3.04 -7.72 -29.99
C THR A 493 3.27 -6.26 -29.60
N HIS A 494 2.55 -5.76 -28.59
CA HIS A 494 2.71 -4.40 -28.05
C HIS A 494 4.12 -4.15 -27.47
N HIS A 495 4.73 -5.18 -26.90
CA HIS A 495 6.04 -5.08 -26.25
C HIS A 495 7.25 -5.38 -27.15
N VAL A 496 7.04 -5.97 -28.34
CA VAL A 496 8.13 -6.23 -29.32
C VAL A 496 8.99 -5.00 -29.60
N PRO A 497 8.43 -3.79 -29.82
CA PRO A 497 9.25 -2.62 -30.10
C PRO A 497 10.20 -2.24 -28.96
N HIS A 498 9.71 -2.27 -27.72
CA HIS A 498 10.52 -1.99 -26.54
C HIS A 498 11.65 -3.00 -26.39
N TRP A 499 11.32 -4.29 -26.53
CA TRP A 499 12.29 -5.38 -26.50
C TRP A 499 13.40 -5.21 -27.55
N ALA A 500 13.01 -4.87 -28.79
CA ALA A 500 13.95 -4.69 -29.90
C ALA A 500 14.86 -3.46 -29.72
N LEU A 501 14.31 -2.34 -29.22
CA LEU A 501 15.10 -1.13 -28.94
C LEU A 501 16.10 -1.34 -27.80
N GLN A 502 15.68 -2.02 -26.73
CA GLN A 502 16.59 -2.38 -25.63
C GLN A 502 17.69 -3.34 -26.10
N GLY A 503 17.35 -4.30 -26.96
CA GLY A 503 18.33 -5.19 -27.56
C GLY A 503 19.34 -4.42 -28.41
N LEU A 504 18.87 -3.52 -29.27
CA LEU A 504 19.72 -2.69 -30.13
C LEU A 504 20.71 -1.85 -29.33
N ASP A 505 20.23 -1.22 -28.25
CA ASP A 505 21.09 -0.51 -27.31
C ASP A 505 22.14 -1.43 -26.68
N TYR A 506 21.72 -2.59 -26.17
CA TYR A 506 22.62 -3.57 -25.57
C TYR A 506 23.75 -3.99 -26.54
N PHE A 507 23.41 -4.33 -27.78
CA PHE A 507 24.39 -4.70 -28.79
C PHE A 507 25.35 -3.53 -29.12
N GLY A 508 24.82 -2.31 -29.28
CA GLY A 508 25.65 -1.13 -29.51
C GLY A 508 26.64 -0.86 -28.37
N ARG A 509 26.20 -0.97 -27.11
CA ARG A 509 27.06 -0.81 -25.92
C ARG A 509 28.11 -1.91 -25.80
N ARG A 510 27.72 -3.16 -26.06
CA ARG A 510 28.63 -4.32 -26.03
C ARG A 510 29.73 -4.19 -27.08
N ASP A 511 29.37 -3.84 -28.31
CA ASP A 511 30.34 -3.71 -29.40
C ASP A 511 31.30 -2.53 -29.15
N ALA A 512 30.80 -1.42 -28.61
CA ALA A 512 31.63 -0.30 -28.14
C ALA A 512 32.62 -0.71 -27.04
N LEU A 513 32.18 -1.51 -26.06
CA LEU A 513 33.03 -2.04 -25.00
C LEU A 513 34.11 -3.00 -25.54
N ASN A 514 33.76 -3.84 -26.51
CA ASN A 514 34.70 -4.75 -27.16
C ASN A 514 35.79 -3.98 -27.90
N ILE A 515 35.41 -2.93 -28.65
CA ILE A 515 36.36 -2.05 -29.36
C ILE A 515 37.28 -1.35 -28.35
N PHE A 516 36.71 -0.76 -27.29
CA PHE A 516 37.47 -0.11 -26.23
C PHE A 516 38.51 -1.07 -25.60
N THR A 517 38.07 -2.26 -25.21
CA THR A 517 38.93 -3.27 -24.58
C THR A 517 40.02 -3.76 -25.53
N ALA A 518 39.69 -3.98 -26.81
CA ALA A 518 40.65 -4.42 -27.82
C ALA A 518 41.67 -3.33 -28.19
N SER A 519 41.28 -2.05 -28.11
CA SER A 519 42.16 -0.92 -28.42
C SER A 519 43.30 -0.75 -27.40
N GLY A 520 43.12 -1.22 -26.16
CA GLY A 520 44.03 -0.93 -25.05
C GLY A 520 44.12 0.57 -24.67
N SER A 521 43.26 1.41 -25.25
CA SER A 521 43.18 2.85 -24.98
C SER A 521 42.43 3.14 -23.68
N THR A 522 42.69 4.30 -23.08
CA THR A 522 41.92 4.85 -21.96
C THR A 522 40.97 5.97 -22.41
N GLU A 523 40.89 6.23 -23.72
CA GLU A 523 40.05 7.28 -24.27
C GLU A 523 38.56 6.90 -24.17
N TYR A 524 37.80 7.75 -23.47
CA TYR A 524 36.36 7.55 -23.27
C TYR A 524 35.54 7.68 -24.56
N GLN A 525 36.14 8.16 -25.66
CA GLN A 525 35.46 8.35 -26.94
C GLN A 525 34.89 7.04 -27.51
N TYR A 526 35.57 5.91 -27.26
CA TYR A 526 35.07 4.60 -27.67
C TYR A 526 33.80 4.17 -26.91
N LEU A 527 33.53 4.76 -25.74
CA LEU A 527 32.37 4.46 -24.90
C LEU A 527 31.22 5.45 -25.08
N ILE A 528 31.30 6.39 -26.02
CA ILE A 528 30.20 7.32 -26.35
C ILE A 528 28.86 6.60 -26.58
N PRO A 529 28.79 5.42 -27.23
CA PRO A 529 27.52 4.70 -27.41
C PRO A 529 26.80 4.31 -26.12
N TRP A 530 27.47 4.32 -24.96
CA TRP A 530 26.83 4.12 -23.65
C TRP A 530 26.02 5.33 -23.19
N VAL A 531 26.34 6.51 -23.71
CA VAL A 531 25.69 7.78 -23.38
C VAL A 531 24.55 8.03 -24.37
N GLN A 532 23.32 7.84 -23.91
CA GLN A 532 22.13 8.09 -24.71
C GLN A 532 21.52 9.46 -24.42
N PRO A 533 20.80 10.08 -25.37
CA PRO A 533 19.94 11.21 -25.07
C PRO A 533 18.81 10.79 -24.12
N GLU A 534 18.57 11.57 -23.06
CA GLU A 534 17.43 11.35 -22.15
C GLU A 534 16.25 12.27 -22.50
N GLY A 535 16.50 13.57 -22.48
CA GLY A 535 15.54 14.58 -22.91
C GLY A 535 15.34 14.53 -24.43
N ARG A 536 14.09 14.40 -24.85
CA ARG A 536 13.67 14.44 -26.27
C ARG A 536 12.90 15.72 -26.54
N SER A 537 13.28 16.41 -27.61
CA SER A 537 12.57 17.58 -28.09
C SER A 537 11.17 17.22 -28.59
N LEU A 538 10.27 18.22 -28.65
CA LEU A 538 8.94 18.05 -29.24
C LEU A 538 9.02 17.62 -30.71
N LYS A 539 10.04 18.10 -31.45
CA LYS A 539 10.26 17.71 -32.85
C LYS A 539 10.62 16.23 -32.95
N GLU A 540 11.53 15.73 -32.11
CA GLU A 540 11.91 14.31 -32.08
C GLU A 540 10.76 13.39 -31.65
N LEU A 541 9.88 13.86 -30.75
CA LEU A 541 8.74 13.08 -30.28
C LEU A 541 7.62 13.01 -31.32
N TYR A 542 7.30 14.11 -32.00
CA TYR A 542 6.01 14.23 -32.70
C TYR A 542 6.05 14.68 -34.15
N ALA A 543 7.17 15.25 -34.62
CA ALA A 543 7.25 15.71 -36.00
C ALA A 543 7.24 14.53 -37.00
N VAL A 544 6.93 14.84 -38.25
CA VAL A 544 7.02 13.86 -39.33
C VAL A 544 8.52 13.63 -39.63
N PRO A 545 9.00 12.37 -39.62
CA PRO A 545 10.41 12.08 -39.89
C PRO A 545 10.86 12.60 -41.26
N GLU A 546 12.00 13.29 -41.30
CA GLU A 546 12.64 13.77 -42.53
C GLU A 546 13.51 12.66 -43.13
N GLY A 547 12.88 11.67 -43.79
CA GLY A 547 13.57 10.57 -44.50
C GLY A 547 13.68 9.25 -43.72
N PRO A 548 14.28 8.20 -44.33
CA PRO A 548 14.58 6.96 -43.62
C PRO A 548 15.60 7.29 -42.51
N THR A 549 15.18 7.20 -41.26
CA THR A 549 16.03 7.44 -40.09
C THR A 549 17.30 6.61 -40.22
N THR A 550 18.46 7.25 -40.21
CA THR A 550 19.81 6.64 -40.16
C THR A 550 20.10 5.89 -38.85
N ALA A 551 19.07 5.62 -38.04
CA ALA A 551 19.18 4.81 -36.85
C ALA A 551 19.53 3.38 -37.27
N LEU A 552 20.47 2.74 -36.54
CA LEU A 552 20.65 1.29 -36.60
C LEU A 552 19.25 0.65 -36.55
N ASN A 553 18.95 -0.21 -37.52
CA ASN A 553 17.69 -0.90 -37.52
C ASN A 553 17.85 -2.13 -36.61
N ALA A 554 16.88 -2.40 -35.74
CA ALA A 554 16.85 -3.66 -35.00
C ALA A 554 16.93 -4.87 -35.96
N MET A 555 16.47 -4.70 -37.20
CA MET A 555 16.58 -5.69 -38.25
C MET A 555 18.00 -5.92 -38.76
N ASP A 556 18.98 -5.07 -38.48
CA ASP A 556 20.38 -5.28 -38.91
C ASP A 556 21.07 -6.34 -38.06
N ILE A 557 20.62 -6.53 -36.82
CA ILE A 557 21.15 -7.52 -35.88
C ILE A 557 20.46 -8.87 -36.12
N PRO A 558 21.19 -9.94 -36.52
CA PRO A 558 20.58 -11.23 -36.87
C PRO A 558 19.71 -11.84 -35.76
N GLU A 559 20.13 -11.72 -34.50
CA GLU A 559 19.42 -12.24 -33.34
C GLU A 559 18.06 -11.56 -33.16
N LEU A 560 18.01 -10.24 -33.32
CA LEU A 560 16.78 -9.46 -33.24
C LEU A 560 15.88 -9.73 -34.44
N ARG A 561 16.44 -9.71 -35.66
CA ARG A 561 15.73 -10.02 -36.91
C ARG A 561 15.03 -11.37 -36.85
N ASN A 562 15.75 -12.42 -36.45
CA ASN A 562 15.21 -13.78 -36.41
C ASN A 562 14.02 -13.89 -35.45
N ARG A 563 14.09 -13.24 -34.28
CA ARG A 563 12.98 -13.25 -33.32
C ARG A 563 11.79 -12.41 -33.79
N CYS A 564 12.03 -11.24 -34.36
CA CYS A 564 10.97 -10.42 -34.96
C CYS A 564 10.24 -11.17 -36.08
N GLN A 565 10.99 -11.87 -36.96
CA GLN A 565 10.41 -12.70 -38.01
C GLN A 565 9.58 -13.87 -37.45
N GLN A 566 10.04 -14.52 -36.38
CA GLN A 566 9.26 -15.56 -35.68
C GLN A 566 7.93 -15.02 -35.12
N LEU A 567 7.91 -13.75 -34.71
CA LEU A 567 6.72 -13.07 -34.19
C LEU A 567 5.88 -12.40 -35.28
N GLY A 568 6.27 -12.49 -36.56
CA GLY A 568 5.58 -11.86 -37.68
C GLY A 568 5.71 -10.32 -37.72
N VAL A 569 6.70 -9.76 -37.03
CA VAL A 569 6.95 -8.32 -36.96
C VAL A 569 7.98 -7.92 -38.00
N ASN A 570 7.56 -7.16 -39.00
CA ASN A 570 8.41 -6.70 -40.11
C ASN A 570 8.98 -5.29 -39.89
N PHE A 571 8.43 -4.54 -38.94
CA PHE A 571 8.85 -3.17 -38.62
C PHE A 571 8.71 -2.91 -37.12
N VAL A 572 9.69 -2.20 -36.55
CA VAL A 572 9.69 -1.79 -35.14
C VAL A 572 9.39 -0.30 -35.08
N SER A 573 8.21 0.10 -34.60
CA SER A 573 7.89 1.52 -34.41
C SER A 573 8.41 2.04 -33.07
N ASN A 574 8.96 3.26 -33.03
CA ASN A 574 9.20 3.98 -31.79
C ASN A 574 7.86 4.46 -31.21
N ASN A 575 7.19 3.64 -30.40
CA ASN A 575 5.99 4.06 -29.69
C ASN A 575 6.13 3.77 -28.19
N ASN A 576 6.68 4.74 -27.45
CA ASN A 576 7.16 4.57 -26.08
C ASN A 576 6.16 5.04 -25.01
N VAL A 577 4.86 5.05 -25.32
CA VAL A 577 3.83 5.58 -24.40
C VAL A 577 3.64 4.73 -23.14
N ASP A 578 4.04 3.46 -23.17
CA ASP A 578 3.96 2.49 -22.04
C ASP A 578 5.34 2.22 -21.40
N GLU A 579 6.35 3.03 -21.73
CA GLU A 579 7.70 2.91 -21.14
C GLU A 579 7.66 3.29 -19.64
N GLU A 580 8.00 2.34 -18.77
CA GLU A 580 8.19 2.56 -17.34
C GLU A 580 9.69 2.46 -17.01
N GLN A 581 10.21 3.49 -16.34
CA GLN A 581 11.64 3.55 -16.00
C GLN A 581 11.85 3.75 -14.50
N GLU A 582 12.89 3.13 -13.96
CA GLU A 582 13.44 3.49 -12.66
C GLU A 582 14.56 4.49 -12.90
N ARG A 583 14.38 5.72 -12.42
CA ARG A 583 15.32 6.82 -12.63
C ARG A 583 16.14 7.05 -11.36
N GLU A 584 17.44 6.76 -11.46
CA GLU A 584 18.42 7.09 -10.44
C GLU A 584 18.94 8.51 -10.67
N VAL A 585 18.64 9.39 -9.72
CA VAL A 585 19.14 10.76 -9.69
C VAL A 585 19.94 10.94 -8.41
N ASN A 586 21.22 11.29 -8.53
CA ASN A 586 22.00 11.68 -7.37
C ASN A 586 21.60 13.10 -6.96
N GLN A 587 20.53 13.21 -6.16
CA GLN A 587 20.08 14.47 -5.58
C GLN A 587 20.74 14.62 -4.20
N GLU A 588 21.55 15.66 -4.02
CA GLU A 588 21.89 16.14 -2.68
C GLU A 588 20.63 16.75 -2.07
N ILE A 589 19.83 15.94 -1.38
CA ILE A 589 18.63 16.38 -0.66
C ILE A 589 19.00 16.57 0.80
N GLU A 590 19.15 17.82 1.22
CA GLU A 590 19.12 18.17 2.64
C GLU A 590 17.67 18.02 3.15
N ARG A 591 17.40 16.99 3.94
CA ARG A 591 16.10 16.78 4.61
C ARG A 591 16.20 17.21 6.07
N GLU A 592 15.59 18.33 6.41
CA GLU A 592 15.33 18.68 7.82
C GLU A 592 14.03 18.00 8.29
N GLN A 593 14.15 17.10 9.27
CA GLN A 593 13.00 16.47 9.92
C GLN A 593 12.67 17.22 11.22
N GLU A 594 11.58 17.98 11.24
CA GLU A 594 11.02 18.51 12.49
C GLU A 594 10.22 17.42 13.20
N ILE A 595 10.76 16.92 14.31
CA ILE A 595 10.07 15.95 15.16
C ILE A 595 9.20 16.72 16.15
N GLU A 596 7.87 16.71 15.95
CA GLU A 596 6.92 17.23 16.92
C GLU A 596 6.85 16.28 18.13
N ARG A 597 7.58 16.61 19.19
CA ARG A 597 7.55 15.85 20.46
C ARG A 597 6.33 16.26 21.28
N PRO A 598 5.73 15.35 22.08
CA PRO A 598 4.70 15.73 23.04
C PRO A 598 5.18 16.86 23.95
N ALA A 599 4.26 17.73 24.37
CA ALA A 599 4.57 18.85 25.26
C ALA A 599 5.26 18.35 26.56
N LYS A 600 6.37 19.00 26.94
CA LYS A 600 7.08 18.70 28.19
C LYS A 600 6.14 18.99 29.38
N ARG A 601 5.89 17.98 30.22
CA ARG A 601 5.11 18.12 31.46
C ARG A 601 6.05 18.36 32.64
N LYS A 602 5.57 19.09 33.66
CA LYS A 602 6.31 19.31 34.90
C LYS A 602 6.24 18.06 35.81
N PRO A 603 7.36 17.64 36.43
CA PRO A 603 7.38 16.49 37.33
C PRO A 603 6.59 16.76 38.62
N ALA A 604 5.94 15.74 39.17
CA ALA A 604 5.23 15.84 40.44
C ALA A 604 6.18 16.14 41.61
N ILE A 605 5.69 16.84 42.63
CA ILE A 605 6.40 17.03 43.91
C ILE A 605 6.13 15.81 44.79
N HIS A 606 7.20 15.12 45.18
CA HIS A 606 7.14 13.89 45.97
C HIS A 606 7.18 14.19 47.48
N VAL A 607 6.32 13.51 48.25
CA VAL A 607 6.20 13.69 49.70
C VAL A 607 6.06 12.34 50.39
N LEU A 608 6.87 12.12 51.42
CA LEU A 608 6.86 10.89 52.20
C LEU A 608 5.75 10.94 53.27
N HIS A 609 4.83 9.97 53.25
CA HIS A 609 3.75 9.87 54.23
C HIS A 609 4.18 9.09 55.49
N ASN A 610 3.76 9.55 56.68
CA ASN A 610 4.15 8.92 57.96
C ASN A 610 3.68 7.46 58.08
N ASP A 611 2.49 7.12 57.58
CA ASP A 611 2.02 5.73 57.54
C ASP A 611 2.93 4.78 56.75
N VAL A 612 3.70 5.28 55.77
CA VAL A 612 4.69 4.46 55.04
C VAL A 612 5.90 4.16 55.94
N ARG A 613 6.35 5.12 56.76
CA ARG A 613 7.36 4.87 57.81
C ARG A 613 6.85 3.86 58.83
N HIS A 614 5.62 4.05 59.31
CA HIS A 614 5.00 3.14 60.26
C HIS A 614 4.94 1.70 59.71
N PHE A 615 4.54 1.53 58.46
CA PHE A 615 4.51 0.22 57.81
C PHE A 615 5.89 -0.45 57.78
N ILE A 616 6.97 0.31 57.56
CA ILE A 616 8.34 -0.23 57.57
C ILE A 616 8.78 -0.63 58.98
N GLU A 617 8.38 0.12 59.99
CA GLU A 617 8.73 -0.10 61.39
C GLU A 617 7.94 -1.23 62.06
N THR A 618 6.69 -1.47 61.65
CA THR A 618 5.78 -2.43 62.32
C THR A 618 5.31 -3.56 61.42
N GLY A 619 5.43 -3.41 60.10
CA GLY A 619 4.87 -4.33 59.11
C GLY A 619 3.34 -4.26 58.96
N VAL A 620 2.67 -3.34 59.66
CA VAL A 620 1.19 -3.22 59.71
C VAL A 620 0.73 -1.95 58.99
N ILE A 621 -0.35 -2.07 58.20
CA ILE A 621 -1.02 -0.95 57.52
C ILE A 621 -2.30 -0.61 58.29
N PHE A 622 -2.51 0.66 58.62
CA PHE A 622 -3.76 1.11 59.25
C PHE A 622 -4.95 0.95 58.28
N ARG A 623 -6.09 0.45 58.77
CA ARG A 623 -7.29 0.18 57.95
C ARG A 623 -7.86 1.41 57.22
N GLN A 624 -7.59 2.62 57.70
CA GLN A 624 -8.07 3.89 57.13
C GLN A 624 -6.92 4.76 56.59
N SER A 625 -5.74 4.18 56.35
CA SER A 625 -4.61 4.95 55.82
C SER A 625 -4.89 5.49 54.42
N SER A 626 -4.71 6.79 54.23
CA SER A 626 -4.72 7.43 52.91
C SER A 626 -3.43 7.22 52.12
N ALA A 627 -2.40 6.60 52.72
CA ALA A 627 -1.09 6.43 52.10
C ALA A 627 -1.03 5.26 51.11
N PHE A 628 -1.95 4.31 51.21
CA PHE A 628 -1.95 3.08 50.42
C PHE A 628 -3.23 2.97 49.58
N ALA A 629 -3.05 2.52 48.35
CA ALA A 629 -4.12 2.30 47.37
C ALA A 629 -3.98 0.90 46.76
N SER A 630 -5.04 0.38 46.14
CA SER A 630 -4.92 -0.83 45.34
C SER A 630 -4.03 -0.54 44.12
N LEU A 631 -3.14 -1.47 43.76
CA LEU A 631 -2.22 -1.26 42.63
C LEU A 631 -2.96 -0.94 41.31
N PHE A 632 -4.13 -1.56 41.11
CA PHE A 632 -4.97 -1.37 39.93
C PHE A 632 -5.94 -0.19 40.05
N GLN A 633 -5.97 0.53 41.17
CA GLN A 633 -6.92 1.61 41.41
C GLN A 633 -6.83 2.71 40.34
N SER A 634 -5.63 3.02 39.87
CA SER A 634 -5.42 3.99 38.80
C SER A 634 -6.07 3.54 37.48
N LEU A 635 -6.19 2.25 37.20
CA LEU A 635 -6.69 1.76 35.90
C LEU A 635 -8.22 1.67 35.80
N ASN A 636 -8.96 2.00 36.87
CA ASN A 636 -10.41 1.78 36.94
C ASN A 636 -11.26 2.75 36.11
N ASP A 637 -10.71 3.90 35.67
CA ASP A 637 -11.49 4.93 34.96
C ASP A 637 -11.92 4.55 33.53
N ARG A 638 -11.38 3.46 32.96
CA ARG A 638 -11.70 3.01 31.59
C ARG A 638 -12.50 1.72 31.48
N HIS A 639 -12.55 0.89 32.53
CA HIS A 639 -13.08 -0.47 32.43
C HIS A 639 -13.86 -0.89 33.69
N SER A 640 -15.03 -1.50 33.51
CA SER A 640 -16.07 -1.72 34.53
C SER A 640 -15.78 -2.85 35.55
N PHE A 641 -14.57 -3.42 35.59
CA PHE A 641 -14.28 -4.61 36.41
C PHE A 641 -14.21 -4.33 37.92
N GLY A 642 -14.08 -3.06 38.33
CA GLY A 642 -14.09 -2.65 39.74
C GLY A 642 -12.88 -3.13 40.56
N THR A 643 -12.73 -2.61 41.79
CA THR A 643 -11.59 -2.94 42.69
C THR A 643 -11.66 -4.36 43.29
N ARG A 644 -12.80 -5.06 43.14
CA ARG A 644 -13.07 -6.35 43.81
C ARG A 644 -12.47 -7.57 43.10
N VAL A 645 -12.08 -7.41 41.83
CA VAL A 645 -11.50 -8.47 41.00
C VAL A 645 -10.01 -8.69 41.33
N TRP A 646 -9.35 -7.67 41.87
CA TRP A 646 -7.94 -7.68 42.21
C TRP A 646 -7.71 -8.04 43.68
N SER A 647 -6.57 -8.64 43.99
CA SER A 647 -6.23 -9.05 45.34
C SER A 647 -6.07 -7.83 46.25
N PRO A 648 -6.73 -7.79 47.43
CA PRO A 648 -6.59 -6.69 48.39
C PRO A 648 -5.19 -6.68 49.06
N ARG A 649 -4.38 -7.71 48.81
CA ARG A 649 -3.00 -7.84 49.33
C ARG A 649 -1.95 -7.21 48.41
N LEU A 650 -2.35 -6.71 47.23
CA LEU A 650 -1.47 -6.05 46.27
C LEU A 650 -1.76 -4.55 46.22
N LEU A 651 -0.89 -3.77 46.86
CA LEU A 651 -1.06 -2.35 47.12
C LEU A 651 0.06 -1.53 46.48
N CYS A 652 -0.14 -0.23 46.39
CA CYS A 652 0.89 0.76 46.09
C CYS A 652 0.77 1.96 47.03
N THR A 653 1.86 2.71 47.18
CA THR A 653 1.82 4.00 47.87
C THR A 653 1.15 5.05 46.98
N TYR A 654 0.52 6.06 47.59
CA TYR A 654 -0.06 7.15 46.84
C TYR A 654 0.99 7.93 46.02
N ASP A 655 2.20 8.09 46.57
CA ASP A 655 3.31 8.72 45.86
C ASP A 655 3.75 7.93 44.61
N PHE A 656 3.67 6.58 44.64
CA PHE A 656 3.93 5.76 43.46
C PHE A 656 3.03 6.16 42.28
N THR A 657 1.76 6.47 42.55
CA THR A 657 0.77 6.81 41.52
C THR A 657 0.96 8.20 40.91
N LYS A 658 1.67 9.11 41.59
CA LYS A 658 1.93 10.47 41.11
C LYS A 658 3.24 10.55 40.34
N THR A 659 3.19 10.98 39.09
CA THR A 659 4.39 11.12 38.24
C THR A 659 4.55 12.51 37.63
N VAL A 660 3.46 13.20 37.36
CA VAL A 660 3.43 14.55 36.77
C VAL A 660 2.47 15.44 37.55
N LEU A 661 2.68 16.76 37.55
CA LEU A 661 1.72 17.69 38.12
C LEU A 661 0.45 17.68 37.26
N GLU A 662 -0.70 17.49 37.89
CA GLU A 662 -2.00 17.76 37.27
C GLU A 662 -2.16 19.28 37.17
N GLU A 663 -1.80 19.86 36.02
CA GLU A 663 -2.24 21.22 35.71
C GLU A 663 -3.75 21.14 35.44
N THR A 664 -4.56 21.53 36.42
CA THR A 664 -5.98 21.83 36.21
C THR A 664 -6.07 22.96 35.19
N MET A 665 -6.24 22.61 33.92
CA MET A 665 -6.67 23.56 32.88
C MET A 665 -8.15 23.89 33.13
N ALA A 666 -8.41 24.68 34.17
CA ALA A 666 -9.70 25.30 34.43
C ALA A 666 -9.84 26.62 33.65
N VAL A 667 -9.37 26.64 32.39
CA VAL A 667 -9.54 27.79 31.50
C VAL A 667 -10.25 27.29 30.24
N GLN A 668 -11.46 27.81 30.03
CA GLN A 668 -12.36 27.59 28.89
C GLN A 668 -13.02 26.21 28.84
N GLY A 669 -14.07 25.98 29.64
CA GLY A 669 -15.32 25.24 29.29
C GLY A 669 -15.29 23.91 28.52
N ILE A 670 -14.11 23.34 28.23
CA ILE A 670 -13.86 22.15 27.46
C ILE A 670 -13.36 21.16 28.49
N GLN A 671 -14.19 20.19 28.83
CA GLN A 671 -13.76 19.03 29.58
C GLN A 671 -12.54 18.45 28.86
N ALA A 672 -11.38 18.44 29.54
CA ALA A 672 -10.20 17.76 29.04
C ALA A 672 -10.59 16.32 28.66
N PRO A 673 -10.13 15.79 27.52
CA PRO A 673 -10.40 14.40 27.20
C PRO A 673 -9.88 13.56 28.37
N ILE A 674 -10.73 12.66 28.86
CA ILE A 674 -10.57 11.77 30.05
C ILE A 674 -9.28 10.91 30.01
N ASN A 675 -8.44 11.08 28.98
CA ASN A 675 -7.26 10.29 28.66
C ASN A 675 -5.92 10.88 29.11
N SER A 676 -5.87 12.06 29.75
CA SER A 676 -4.62 12.79 29.99
C SER A 676 -3.74 12.27 31.14
N SER A 677 -4.29 11.51 32.09
CA SER A 677 -3.58 11.12 33.33
C SER A 677 -2.76 9.81 33.23
N PHE A 678 -3.02 8.94 32.24
CA PHE A 678 -2.45 7.58 32.19
C PHE A 678 -1.20 7.38 31.33
N HIS A 679 -0.78 8.40 30.56
CA HIS A 679 0.46 8.31 29.76
C HIS A 679 1.74 8.20 30.59
N SER A 680 1.63 8.26 31.92
CA SER A 680 2.76 8.33 32.84
C SER A 680 2.76 7.20 33.88
N LEU A 681 2.31 5.99 33.53
CA LEU A 681 2.47 4.83 34.43
C LEU A 681 3.95 4.62 34.78
N ARG A 682 4.26 4.64 36.08
CA ARG A 682 5.60 4.42 36.62
C ARG A 682 5.98 2.92 36.54
N SER A 683 7.24 2.63 36.25
CA SER A 683 7.77 1.27 36.27
C SER A 683 7.72 0.68 37.69
N VAL A 684 7.30 -0.57 37.80
CA VAL A 684 7.31 -1.32 39.05
C VAL A 684 8.71 -1.89 39.22
N ASN A 685 9.49 -1.31 40.13
CA ASN A 685 10.88 -1.75 40.38
C ASN A 685 11.12 -2.14 41.84
N TRP A 686 10.33 -1.60 42.76
CA TRP A 686 10.58 -1.64 44.20
C TRP A 686 9.32 -2.11 44.92
N ILE A 687 9.42 -3.27 45.57
CA ILE A 687 8.28 -3.93 46.20
C ILE A 687 8.63 -4.26 47.65
N LEU A 688 7.88 -3.74 48.61
CA LEU A 688 7.93 -4.18 49.99
C LEU A 688 7.00 -5.37 50.21
N SER A 689 7.50 -6.43 50.85
CA SER A 689 6.67 -7.50 51.37
C SER A 689 6.57 -7.42 52.90
N SER A 690 5.39 -7.68 53.44
CA SER A 690 5.16 -7.89 54.88
C SER A 690 4.53 -9.26 55.09
N THR A 691 4.97 -9.93 56.17
CA THR A 691 4.42 -11.22 56.64
C THR A 691 3.78 -11.10 58.02
N VAL A 692 3.51 -9.86 58.46
CA VAL A 692 2.89 -9.56 59.75
C VAL A 692 1.38 -9.75 59.63
N GLY A 693 0.85 -10.74 60.39
CA GLY A 693 -0.47 -11.33 60.19
C GLY A 693 -0.41 -12.49 59.17
N ASN A 694 -1.23 -13.52 59.33
CA ASN A 694 -1.14 -14.79 58.58
C ASN A 694 -1.13 -14.69 57.04
N ASP A 695 -1.36 -13.51 56.45
CA ASP A 695 -1.39 -13.27 55.01
C ASP A 695 -0.27 -12.32 54.55
N SER A 696 0.54 -12.77 53.58
CA SER A 696 1.59 -11.94 52.96
C SER A 696 0.99 -10.83 52.09
N ARG A 697 1.51 -9.60 52.25
CA ARG A 697 1.12 -8.41 51.47
C ARG A 697 2.29 -7.87 50.67
N LEU A 698 2.01 -7.35 49.47
CA LEU A 698 2.97 -6.68 48.59
C LEU A 698 2.57 -5.22 48.40
N VAL A 699 3.52 -4.31 48.58
CA VAL A 699 3.33 -2.87 48.41
C VAL A 699 4.37 -2.34 47.42
N VAL A 700 3.93 -1.72 46.33
CA VAL A 700 4.81 -1.06 45.34
C VAL A 700 5.09 0.39 45.78
N LEU A 701 6.36 0.78 45.81
CA LEU A 701 6.81 2.10 46.26
C LEU A 701 7.42 2.91 45.11
N SER A 702 7.43 4.23 45.25
CA SER A 702 8.19 5.09 44.34
C SER A 702 9.70 4.99 44.60
N PRO A 703 10.56 5.24 43.58
CA PRO A 703 12.00 5.34 43.79
C PRO A 703 12.40 6.40 44.82
N PHE A 704 11.62 7.48 44.93
CA PHE A 704 11.84 8.55 45.92
C PHE A 704 11.64 8.02 47.34
N GLU A 705 10.50 7.40 47.62
CA GLU A 705 10.20 6.84 48.95
C GLU A 705 11.24 5.79 49.35
N VAL A 706 11.64 4.94 48.40
CA VAL A 706 12.65 3.90 48.63
C VAL A 706 14.00 4.53 48.98
N ASN A 707 14.42 5.59 48.29
CA ASN A 707 15.68 6.27 48.55
C ASN A 707 15.72 6.85 49.97
N GLU A 708 14.67 7.56 50.36
CA GLU A 708 14.55 8.18 51.69
C GLU A 708 14.48 7.15 52.82
N LEU A 709 13.78 6.04 52.58
CA LEU A 709 13.52 5.03 53.60
C LEU A 709 14.53 3.88 53.62
N LEU A 710 15.46 3.83 52.66
CA LEU A 710 16.43 2.75 52.52
C LEU A 710 17.19 2.42 53.82
N PRO A 711 17.67 3.41 54.61
CA PRO A 711 18.34 3.13 55.89
C PRO A 711 17.42 2.41 56.89
N SER A 712 16.15 2.80 56.97
CA SER A 712 15.16 2.22 57.88
C SER A 712 14.76 0.81 57.43
N ILE A 713 14.57 0.61 56.13
CA ILE A 713 14.25 -0.70 55.53
C ILE A 713 15.36 -1.70 55.82
N ARG A 714 16.64 -1.30 55.69
CA ARG A 714 17.80 -2.18 55.97
C ARG A 714 17.87 -2.69 57.41
N HIS A 715 17.25 -2.01 58.36
CA HIS A 715 17.23 -2.40 59.77
C HIS A 715 15.88 -2.99 60.21
N SER A 716 14.86 -2.98 59.34
CA SER A 716 13.54 -3.51 59.66
C SER A 716 13.56 -5.03 59.84
N ARG A 717 12.81 -5.51 60.84
CA ARG A 717 12.57 -6.95 61.05
C ARG A 717 11.23 -7.42 60.49
N PHE A 718 10.42 -6.50 59.96
CA PHE A 718 9.02 -6.74 59.62
C PHE A 718 8.76 -6.73 58.11
N VAL A 719 9.54 -5.97 57.35
CA VAL A 719 9.39 -5.86 55.89
C VAL A 719 10.65 -6.28 55.13
N ARG A 720 10.48 -6.70 53.88
CA ARG A 720 11.59 -6.95 52.93
C ARG A 720 11.38 -6.13 51.68
N LEU A 721 12.40 -5.42 51.22
CA LEU A 721 12.40 -4.74 49.93
C LEU A 721 12.98 -5.64 48.85
N HIS A 722 12.21 -5.87 47.80
CA HIS A 722 12.53 -6.68 46.64
C HIS A 722 12.79 -5.79 45.43
N VAL A 723 13.87 -6.09 44.70
CA VAL A 723 14.14 -5.54 43.38
C VAL A 723 13.40 -6.40 42.35
N TYR A 724 12.55 -5.76 41.55
CA TYR A 724 11.71 -6.42 40.56
C TYR A 724 11.84 -5.74 39.20
N ALA A 725 11.67 -6.52 38.13
CA ALA A 725 11.48 -6.00 36.78
C ALA A 725 10.63 -7.01 35.98
N PRO A 726 9.62 -6.54 35.22
CA PRO A 726 8.83 -7.43 34.38
C PRO A 726 9.68 -8.02 33.25
N ARG A 727 9.47 -9.30 32.95
CA ARG A 727 10.17 -9.98 31.85
C ARG A 727 9.61 -9.56 30.49
N VAL A 728 10.19 -8.52 29.90
CA VAL A 728 9.80 -7.96 28.58
C VAL A 728 10.61 -8.52 27.41
N THR A 729 11.71 -9.23 27.69
CA THR A 729 12.59 -9.89 26.71
C THR A 729 12.84 -11.33 27.12
N SER A 730 12.89 -12.26 26.15
CA SER A 730 13.01 -13.69 26.42
C SER A 730 14.33 -14.06 27.09
N THR A 731 15.40 -13.32 26.83
CA THR A 731 16.74 -13.54 27.39
C THR A 731 16.90 -13.09 28.85
N THR A 732 15.98 -12.28 29.36
CA THR A 732 16.03 -11.77 30.74
C THR A 732 15.62 -12.86 31.71
N LYS A 733 16.39 -13.03 32.80
CA LYS A 733 16.02 -13.93 33.91
C LYS A 733 14.69 -13.48 34.54
N PRO A 734 13.84 -14.40 35.01
CA PRO A 734 12.60 -14.03 35.68
C PRO A 734 12.88 -13.41 37.07
N PHE A 735 12.04 -12.45 37.46
CA PHE A 735 12.08 -11.77 38.77
C PHE A 735 10.80 -12.03 39.58
N ASP A 736 9.94 -12.90 39.07
CA ASP A 736 8.56 -13.12 39.48
C ASP A 736 8.46 -13.77 40.87
N ASP A 737 9.53 -14.46 41.31
CA ASP A 737 9.68 -15.04 42.64
C ASP A 737 10.06 -14.00 43.72
N LEU A 738 10.39 -12.77 43.29
CA LEU A 738 10.92 -11.68 44.11
C LEU A 738 12.21 -12.06 44.90
N GLN A 739 12.96 -13.06 44.45
CA GLN A 739 14.17 -13.52 45.14
C GLN A 739 15.47 -13.03 44.51
N PHE A 740 15.43 -12.37 43.33
CA PHE A 740 16.63 -11.87 42.63
C PHE A 740 17.55 -11.04 43.53
N HIS A 741 17.01 -10.00 44.16
CA HIS A 741 17.73 -9.20 45.16
C HIS A 741 16.75 -8.61 46.15
N TYR A 742 16.97 -8.87 47.44
CA TYR A 742 16.15 -8.31 48.51
C TYR A 742 16.98 -7.95 49.75
N PHE A 743 16.46 -7.06 50.59
CA PHE A 743 17.06 -6.68 51.86
C PHE A 743 15.98 -6.31 52.91
N PRO A 744 16.25 -6.51 54.22
CA PRO A 744 17.49 -7.07 54.78
C PRO A 744 17.62 -8.59 54.56
N ARG A 745 18.87 -9.09 54.47
CA ARG A 745 19.15 -10.54 54.31
C ARG A 745 18.93 -11.33 55.60
N THR A 746 18.92 -10.65 56.74
CA THR A 746 18.75 -11.20 58.09
C THR A 746 17.37 -10.86 58.62
N VAL A 747 16.35 -11.62 58.23
CA VAL A 747 15.04 -11.57 58.90
C VAL A 747 14.94 -12.75 59.85
N ALA A 748 14.75 -12.47 61.14
CA ALA A 748 14.89 -13.38 62.27
C ALA A 748 13.83 -14.52 62.36
N ALA A 749 13.07 -14.80 61.31
CA ALA A 749 12.11 -15.90 61.27
C ALA A 749 12.51 -16.88 60.15
N GLY A 750 12.98 -18.07 60.52
CA GLY A 750 13.55 -19.10 59.65
C GLY A 750 12.59 -19.77 58.66
N ARG A 751 11.76 -19.00 57.95
CA ARG A 751 10.99 -19.47 56.78
C ARG A 751 11.51 -18.80 55.50
N PRO A 752 11.76 -19.58 54.42
CA PRO A 752 12.04 -19.01 53.11
C PRO A 752 10.83 -18.18 52.66
N PHE A 753 11.10 -17.01 52.07
CA PHE A 753 10.03 -16.15 51.57
C PHE A 753 9.49 -16.72 50.26
N THR A 754 8.19 -17.00 50.23
CA THR A 754 7.47 -17.49 49.05
C THR A 754 6.33 -16.53 48.75
N VAL A 755 6.24 -16.08 47.51
CA VAL A 755 5.13 -15.26 47.03
C VAL A 755 4.01 -16.18 46.56
N ASP A 756 2.78 -15.87 46.94
CA ASP A 756 1.60 -16.54 46.38
C ASP A 756 1.57 -16.32 44.85
N HIS A 757 1.47 -17.41 44.09
CA HIS A 757 1.41 -17.38 42.63
C HIS A 757 0.33 -16.43 42.10
N THR A 758 -0.81 -16.34 42.78
CA THR A 758 -1.90 -15.41 42.40
C THR A 758 -1.46 -13.95 42.51
N LEU A 759 -0.69 -13.60 43.54
CA LEU A 759 -0.15 -12.25 43.72
C LEU A 759 0.93 -11.94 42.67
N ALA A 760 1.81 -12.91 42.39
CA ALA A 760 2.84 -12.77 41.37
C ALA A 760 2.22 -12.58 39.97
N THR A 761 1.19 -13.36 39.61
CA THR A 761 0.47 -13.21 38.34
C THR A 761 -0.16 -11.82 38.21
N GLN A 762 -0.85 -11.32 39.23
CA GLN A 762 -1.46 -9.99 39.18
C GLN A 762 -0.42 -8.87 39.12
N LEU A 763 0.69 -9.00 39.86
CA LEU A 763 1.82 -8.08 39.78
C LEU A 763 2.43 -8.03 38.37
N ASN A 764 2.63 -9.20 37.76
CA ASN A 764 3.18 -9.33 36.41
C ASN A 764 2.26 -8.72 35.34
N ILE A 765 0.94 -8.90 35.48
CA ILE A 765 -0.08 -8.26 34.63
C ILE A 765 0.05 -6.73 34.70
N PHE A 766 0.03 -6.15 35.91
CA PHE A 766 0.14 -4.71 36.09
C PHE A 766 1.45 -4.13 35.55
N SER A 767 2.53 -4.88 35.72
CA SER A 767 3.88 -4.47 35.34
C SER A 767 4.13 -4.57 33.82
N GLY A 768 3.26 -5.24 33.07
CA GLY A 768 3.38 -5.39 31.62
C GLY A 768 4.37 -6.47 31.19
N GLN A 769 4.44 -7.57 31.93
CA GLN A 769 5.28 -8.71 31.59
C GLN A 769 4.82 -9.37 30.28
N LEU A 770 5.78 -9.78 29.44
CA LEU A 770 5.51 -10.32 28.11
C LEU A 770 5.89 -11.80 27.96
N TYR A 771 6.89 -12.25 28.70
CA TYR A 771 7.37 -13.63 28.71
C TYR A 771 7.12 -14.26 30.07
N LEU A 772 6.53 -15.45 30.07
CA LEU A 772 6.25 -16.21 31.29
C LEU A 772 7.42 -17.14 31.61
N THR A 773 7.57 -17.51 32.89
CA THR A 773 8.66 -18.38 33.38
C THR A 773 8.59 -19.78 32.80
N ASP A 774 7.42 -20.38 32.85
CA ASP A 774 7.18 -21.78 32.51
C ASP A 774 5.70 -21.99 32.12
N TYR A 775 5.38 -23.24 31.78
CA TYR A 775 4.01 -23.65 31.46
C TYR A 775 3.06 -23.52 32.67
N HIS A 776 3.56 -23.64 33.90
CA HIS A 776 2.75 -23.48 35.11
C HIS A 776 2.27 -22.03 35.27
N ALA A 777 3.12 -21.04 35.01
CA ALA A 777 2.75 -19.63 34.99
C ALA A 777 1.77 -19.29 33.87
N TYR A 778 1.91 -19.93 32.70
CA TYR A 778 0.93 -19.85 31.61
C TYR A 778 -0.44 -20.39 32.02
N ARG A 779 -0.46 -21.57 32.63
CA ARG A 779 -1.69 -22.17 33.15
C ARG A 779 -2.35 -21.27 34.21
N ALA A 780 -1.59 -20.77 35.17
CA ALA A 780 -2.09 -19.88 36.21
C ALA A 780 -2.69 -18.58 35.64
N LEU A 781 -2.04 -17.99 34.63
CA LEU A 781 -2.53 -16.80 33.94
C LEU A 781 -3.84 -17.07 33.18
N CYS A 782 -3.93 -18.19 32.45
CA CYS A 782 -5.15 -18.57 31.73
C CYS A 782 -6.32 -18.82 32.68
N LEU A 783 -6.08 -19.54 33.77
CA LEU A 783 -7.09 -19.81 34.80
C LEU A 783 -7.57 -18.52 35.48
N PHE A 784 -6.65 -17.59 35.79
CA PHE A 784 -7.03 -16.29 36.37
C PHE A 784 -7.87 -15.45 35.40
N LEU A 785 -7.49 -15.39 34.12
CA LEU A 785 -8.21 -14.62 33.09
C LEU A 785 -9.48 -15.31 32.56
N GLY A 786 -9.72 -16.59 32.89
CA GLY A 786 -10.86 -17.36 32.41
C GLY A 786 -10.74 -17.74 30.92
N LEU A 787 -9.52 -17.92 30.41
CA LEU A 787 -9.22 -18.26 29.03
C LEU A 787 -9.15 -19.78 28.81
N HIS A 788 -9.44 -20.20 27.57
CA HIS A 788 -9.32 -21.58 27.15
C HIS A 788 -7.89 -22.11 27.29
N LEU A 789 -7.77 -23.24 27.97
CA LEU A 789 -6.56 -24.03 28.13
C LEU A 789 -6.75 -25.39 27.43
N PRO A 790 -5.94 -25.71 26.41
CA PRO A 790 -5.99 -27.01 25.74
C PRO A 790 -5.77 -28.16 26.72
N GLY A 791 -6.56 -29.22 26.61
CA GLY A 791 -6.50 -30.42 27.46
C GLY A 791 -7.34 -30.36 28.74
N GLU A 792 -7.62 -29.17 29.29
CA GLU A 792 -8.41 -29.02 30.53
C GLU A 792 -9.82 -28.47 30.31
N THR A 793 -9.97 -27.61 29.30
CA THR A 793 -11.23 -26.92 28.98
C THR A 793 -11.77 -27.28 27.60
N ASP A 794 -11.26 -28.38 27.02
CA ASP A 794 -11.70 -28.89 25.74
C ASP A 794 -13.19 -29.27 25.80
N GLY A 795 -13.95 -28.84 24.78
CA GLY A 795 -15.41 -29.05 24.70
C GLY A 795 -16.27 -27.97 25.37
N LEU A 796 -15.68 -27.01 26.09
CA LEU A 796 -16.43 -25.85 26.59
C LEU A 796 -16.53 -24.75 25.51
N PRO A 797 -17.69 -24.08 25.36
CA PRO A 797 -17.83 -22.97 24.43
C PRO A 797 -17.06 -21.74 24.92
N TYR A 798 -16.16 -21.21 24.08
CA TYR A 798 -15.38 -19.99 24.33
C TYR A 798 -15.57 -18.96 23.19
N GLN A 799 -15.30 -17.69 23.50
CA GLN A 799 -15.41 -16.55 22.57
C GLN A 799 -14.21 -16.47 21.61
N SER A 800 -14.27 -15.59 20.60
CA SER A 800 -13.19 -15.47 19.59
C SER A 800 -11.82 -15.07 20.16
N ASP A 801 -11.80 -14.50 21.36
CA ASP A 801 -10.58 -14.11 22.11
C ASP A 801 -10.12 -15.20 23.09
N GLY A 802 -10.77 -16.37 23.09
CA GLY A 802 -10.46 -17.49 23.99
C GLY A 802 -11.19 -17.45 25.34
N PHE A 803 -12.00 -16.43 25.65
CA PHE A 803 -12.67 -16.33 26.95
C PHE A 803 -13.85 -17.29 27.10
N ILE A 804 -13.89 -18.04 28.20
CA ILE A 804 -14.99 -18.95 28.56
C ILE A 804 -15.92 -18.20 29.53
N LEU A 805 -17.21 -18.06 29.21
CA LEU A 805 -18.16 -17.37 30.10
C LEU A 805 -18.29 -18.09 31.46
N GLN A 806 -18.46 -17.31 32.53
CA GLN A 806 -18.55 -17.81 33.92
C GLN A 806 -19.53 -18.99 34.07
N ARG A 807 -20.73 -18.90 33.46
CA ARG A 807 -21.74 -19.97 33.47
C ARG A 807 -21.27 -21.31 32.93
N HIS A 808 -20.27 -21.32 32.04
CA HIS A 808 -19.68 -22.52 31.46
C HIS A 808 -18.49 -23.03 32.27
N ARG A 809 -17.82 -22.18 33.05
CA ARG A 809 -16.72 -22.56 33.96
C ARG A 809 -17.21 -23.21 35.24
N SER A 810 -18.39 -22.84 35.72
CA SER A 810 -19.00 -23.37 36.95
C SER A 810 -19.89 -24.62 36.75
N ARG A 811 -20.08 -25.05 35.50
CA ARG A 811 -20.82 -26.29 35.18
C ARG A 811 -19.92 -27.47 35.54
N ASP A 812 -20.43 -28.44 36.30
CA ASP A 812 -19.74 -29.67 36.76
C ASP A 812 -18.97 -29.61 38.09
N GLY A 813 -19.29 -28.67 38.99
CA GLY A 813 -18.72 -28.66 40.35
C GLY A 813 -17.23 -28.26 40.43
N ARG A 814 -16.67 -27.76 39.32
CA ARG A 814 -15.32 -27.18 39.27
C ARG A 814 -15.30 -25.85 40.03
N VAL A 815 -14.30 -25.67 40.89
CA VAL A 815 -14.03 -24.37 41.52
C VAL A 815 -13.58 -23.40 40.42
N ASP A 816 -14.31 -22.30 40.20
CA ASP A 816 -13.91 -21.25 39.23
C ASP A 816 -12.85 -20.34 39.88
N PRO A 817 -11.57 -20.40 39.44
CA PRO A 817 -10.53 -19.55 39.99
C PRO A 817 -10.56 -18.12 39.41
N SER A 818 -11.37 -17.86 38.38
CA SER A 818 -11.40 -16.58 37.69
C SER A 818 -12.44 -15.62 38.32
N PRO A 819 -12.03 -14.39 38.71
CA PRO A 819 -12.97 -13.39 39.22
C PRO A 819 -13.77 -12.65 38.12
N PHE A 820 -13.53 -12.93 36.84
CA PHE A 820 -14.09 -12.15 35.72
C PHE A 820 -15.42 -12.71 35.19
N THR A 821 -16.45 -11.87 35.14
CA THR A 821 -17.77 -12.22 34.56
C THR A 821 -17.85 -11.98 33.05
N SER A 822 -17.03 -11.05 32.52
CA SER A 822 -16.86 -10.72 31.10
C SER A 822 -15.38 -10.76 30.70
N SER A 823 -15.07 -10.82 29.39
CA SER A 823 -13.70 -11.01 28.91
C SER A 823 -12.75 -9.86 29.32
N PRO A 824 -11.65 -10.14 30.04
CA PRO A 824 -10.64 -9.14 30.39
C PRO A 824 -9.62 -8.88 29.30
N VAL A 825 -9.70 -9.55 28.14
CA VAL A 825 -8.66 -9.53 27.10
C VAL A 825 -8.44 -8.13 26.52
N VAL A 826 -9.51 -7.39 26.25
CA VAL A 826 -9.42 -6.01 25.71
C VAL A 826 -8.71 -5.09 26.70
N PHE A 827 -9.11 -5.13 27.97
CA PHE A 827 -8.45 -4.38 29.05
C PHE A 827 -6.96 -4.69 29.12
N PHE A 828 -6.60 -5.97 29.03
CA PHE A 828 -5.20 -6.36 29.15
C PHE A 828 -4.38 -5.96 27.91
N LYS A 829 -4.96 -6.00 26.70
CA LYS A 829 -4.35 -5.44 25.49
C LYS A 829 -4.05 -3.94 25.64
N ASP A 830 -5.00 -3.17 26.18
CA ASP A 830 -4.83 -1.74 26.45
C ASP A 830 -3.69 -1.49 27.45
N LEU A 831 -3.66 -2.26 28.55
CA LEU A 831 -2.63 -2.14 29.58
C LEU A 831 -1.22 -2.47 29.03
N VAL A 832 -1.09 -3.55 28.26
CA VAL A 832 0.19 -3.90 27.63
C VAL A 832 0.59 -2.81 26.63
N ALA A 833 -0.33 -2.32 25.79
CA ALA A 833 -0.05 -1.24 24.86
C ALA A 833 0.44 0.04 25.57
N LEU A 834 -0.19 0.41 26.69
CA LEU A 834 0.24 1.53 27.53
C LEU A 834 1.66 1.32 28.08
N ARG A 835 1.96 0.12 28.61
CA ARG A 835 3.29 -0.23 29.13
C ARG A 835 4.36 -0.25 28.04
N ARG A 836 3.99 -0.59 26.80
CA ARG A 836 4.92 -0.69 25.66
C ARG A 836 5.17 0.62 24.93
N LYS A 837 4.34 1.65 25.16
CA LYS A 837 4.48 2.99 24.55
C LYS A 837 4.65 2.92 23.02
N GLY A 838 3.86 2.09 22.35
CA GLY A 838 3.87 1.92 20.90
C GLY A 838 4.78 0.82 20.35
N ASN A 839 5.62 0.18 21.18
CA ASN A 839 6.40 -0.98 20.74
C ASN A 839 5.53 -2.23 20.57
N THR A 840 5.78 -3.00 19.51
CA THR A 840 5.08 -4.26 19.26
C THR A 840 5.38 -5.31 20.34
N TYR A 841 4.39 -6.18 20.61
CA TYR A 841 4.49 -7.27 21.57
C TYR A 841 3.87 -8.59 21.07
N LEU A 842 3.42 -8.63 19.81
CA LEU A 842 2.63 -9.73 19.24
C LEU A 842 3.36 -11.09 19.28
N SER A 843 4.68 -11.11 19.10
CA SER A 843 5.48 -12.35 19.07
C SER A 843 5.75 -12.96 20.46
N THR A 844 5.40 -12.27 21.54
CA THR A 844 5.70 -12.67 22.93
C THR A 844 4.69 -13.71 23.46
N HIS A 845 4.96 -14.34 24.61
CA HIS A 845 4.02 -15.31 25.21
C HIS A 845 2.66 -14.68 25.52
N VAL A 846 2.67 -13.51 26.16
CA VAL A 846 1.45 -12.76 26.46
C VAL A 846 0.81 -12.19 25.18
N GLY A 847 1.60 -11.75 24.20
CA GLY A 847 1.09 -11.32 22.90
C GLY A 847 0.30 -12.42 22.18
N LYS A 848 0.87 -13.63 22.08
CA LYS A 848 0.20 -14.81 21.52
C LYS A 848 -1.08 -15.16 22.30
N LEU A 849 -1.01 -15.21 23.63
CA LEU A 849 -2.16 -15.51 24.48
C LEU A 849 -3.32 -14.52 24.27
N LEU A 850 -3.05 -13.21 24.24
CA LEU A 850 -4.10 -12.20 24.09
C LEU A 850 -4.72 -12.15 22.69
N HIS A 851 -4.08 -12.76 21.71
CA HIS A 851 -4.60 -12.92 20.36
C HIS A 851 -5.17 -14.32 20.10
N GLY A 852 -5.45 -15.09 21.17
CA GLY A 852 -6.18 -16.35 21.09
C GLY A 852 -5.30 -17.55 20.70
N HIS A 853 -3.97 -17.42 20.70
CA HIS A 853 -3.07 -18.56 20.52
C HIS A 853 -2.85 -19.28 21.84
N SER A 854 -2.95 -20.61 21.80
CA SER A 854 -2.52 -21.46 22.91
C SER A 854 -1.01 -21.70 22.85
N LEU A 855 -0.37 -21.70 24.02
CA LEU A 855 1.05 -22.06 24.16
C LEU A 855 1.15 -23.51 24.59
N THR A 856 2.14 -24.21 24.05
CA THR A 856 2.47 -25.60 24.41
C THR A 856 3.70 -25.64 25.31
N PRO A 857 4.00 -26.75 26.01
CA PRO A 857 5.22 -26.87 26.81
C PRO A 857 6.51 -26.56 26.04
N GLU A 858 6.58 -26.87 24.74
CA GLU A 858 7.72 -26.56 23.86
C GLU A 858 7.87 -25.05 23.59
N SER A 859 6.86 -24.24 23.88
CA SER A 859 6.96 -22.78 23.77
C SER A 859 7.86 -22.16 24.84
N PHE A 860 8.26 -22.93 25.87
CA PHE A 860 9.06 -22.48 27.02
C PHE A 860 10.47 -23.09 27.05
N SER A 861 10.82 -23.88 26.03
CA SER A 861 12.13 -24.55 25.90
C SER A 861 13.12 -23.79 25.02
#